data_AF-A0A939Z4R4-F1
#
_entry.id   AF-A0A939Z4R4-F1
#
_cell.length_a   1.000
_cell.length_b   1.000
_cell.length_c   1.000
_cell.angle_alpha   90.00
_cell.angle_beta   90.00
_cell.angle_gamma   90.00
#
_symmetry.space_group_name_H-M   'P 1'
#
loop_
_entity.id
_entity.type
_entity.pdbx_description
1 polymer ?
#
loop_
_entity_poly.entity_id
_entity_poly.type
_entity_poly.pdbx_seq_one_letter_code
_entity_poly.pdbx_strand_id
1 'polypeptide(L)'
;MKRYSKFIKGLCVFTALALVLSCAPLFASAASSTITFSVFSDMHYLADNLYDYNSPAWQVYLRTTHRQMELANSILDNAFDLSEHYLEEAKRNNSAFVLIPGDITKDGEYESHKQMAEKFAAFEAETDIPVFVVPGNHDIRNSNATDYTGEKAVPARITEPTDFEILYKDFGYDESDPGCVSRFKPAAGNYGGYLSYSWKLNDDYMLIAVDSNKYSADNGSEKNEHLTDGMIGDDLMDWIKEQAQYANDNGLQIILMQHHNLVQHMDIEEATFFAFVIDNWEYVCDTYADAGIHYAFTGHLHSHDTASYVNDNGERITDLLSSTITGYPNMMRIAEFTYSDGDFSMNMVSHDIDELTPLSYERNGETITYEQPFKYTNSYDMTFGETIEDFAYSAVDGLVESYFPQIQAAGGLLGFLKEKNIDLEKIIVDALGTNGLALGDVEILTVSQNLMGLIKDIGKQIDERYINDPDYCLEFVRTILHKLLSFELSDKPCTLFYEQSGHGNATGPTTLDDFGQMMLLAYYGGDEIGEDDPMVQDVLAKFESGELAKEFFALLRETVVEDLVKNEILANIDFNPGELFPDGTLLALTGDILQAVSTALLGGDNSLLNLVNSVLGIALVPDKYSSLDNILDTLIGDEFFVDSQFQAWGHTISWMVSTLIIDHNPMRQADGSYAITYSGPEDVEATVENYRLPSNIAITMSGSPVGADITWLTKYSVTGTDIQIVNYSENPDFENGTEYGIDSVSSHTDSTVISYPGADLGIIAFLDFEKEYTRHCVTVNFTESGKYSYRVGDASRGWWSEPGVIEVDYDSDKAAFIALADIQGQNPTHYGVVNDTFKAAFDTVPEANFIVSAGNQVTLAKNSHHWRDLLNVNSEFFSNKFFMPSSGSREKAGGYVAENFSLPATASDSETGVYYSYDYGNIHFTVINTNDVENKKLSAEQLEWIEEDISTSDAKWKIAVIPNAIYSNGAHSGDKDVKGVRAQLSPLLSRLGVDLVLQGRECVYWRSGAISGGVEISAKEKTVSYNGLDYTAKVNPQGTVYVVPGSGGVKRSHAEKEDSSFPDAEVKFTPDAPMFVSVRTDGDMLYFDAYTVKDGKAERVDNFAIEKNSEAANDAASLLGRLVSFIANRLNISWLWRLIAVIRKVFSFAF
;
A
#
# COMPACT_ATOMS: atom_id res chain seq x y z
N MET A 1 82.71 48.96 10.14
CA MET A 1 82.01 47.65 10.29
C MET A 1 80.50 47.73 10.55
N LYS A 2 79.90 48.86 10.99
CA LYS A 2 78.42 49.00 11.12
C LYS A 2 77.65 49.35 9.81
N ARG A 3 78.32 49.61 8.69
CA ARG A 3 77.68 49.90 7.39
C ARG A 3 77.46 48.69 6.46
N TYR A 4 78.10 47.54 6.73
CA TYR A 4 77.93 46.32 5.92
C TYR A 4 76.84 45.36 6.45
N SER A 5 76.43 45.49 7.72
CA SER A 5 75.36 44.66 8.29
C SER A 5 73.97 44.99 7.74
N LYS A 6 73.70 46.25 7.39
CA LYS A 6 72.42 46.65 6.76
C LYS A 6 72.34 46.22 5.29
N PHE A 7 73.46 46.19 4.58
CA PHE A 7 73.51 45.76 3.18
C PHE A 7 73.35 44.24 3.03
N ILE A 8 73.98 43.44 3.91
CA ILE A 8 73.81 41.98 3.91
C ILE A 8 72.41 41.57 4.38
N LYS A 9 71.82 42.25 5.38
CA LYS A 9 70.42 42.03 5.76
C LYS A 9 69.44 42.43 4.66
N GLY A 10 69.71 43.50 3.93
CA GLY A 10 68.93 43.89 2.75
C GLY A 10 69.04 42.87 1.61
N LEU A 11 70.22 42.31 1.36
CA LEU A 11 70.43 41.28 0.34
C LEU A 11 69.75 39.96 0.72
N CYS A 12 69.85 39.50 1.97
CA CYS A 12 69.14 38.30 2.43
C CYS A 12 67.62 38.46 2.39
N VAL A 13 67.08 39.64 2.69
CA VAL A 13 65.64 39.92 2.56
C VAL A 13 65.22 39.98 1.10
N PHE A 14 66.03 40.55 0.19
CA PHE A 14 65.73 40.55 -1.25
C PHE A 14 65.82 39.16 -1.88
N THR A 15 66.78 38.32 -1.48
CA THR A 15 66.89 36.94 -1.96
C THR A 15 65.80 36.05 -1.37
N ALA A 16 65.38 36.26 -0.12
CA ALA A 16 64.23 35.58 0.47
C ALA A 16 62.90 36.03 -0.18
N LEU A 17 62.72 37.33 -0.48
CA LEU A 17 61.54 37.81 -1.22
C LEU A 17 61.53 37.27 -2.66
N ALA A 18 62.68 37.18 -3.33
CA ALA A 18 62.77 36.63 -4.68
C ALA A 18 62.49 35.11 -4.71
N LEU A 19 62.88 34.35 -3.67
CA LEU A 19 62.56 32.93 -3.51
C LEU A 19 61.08 32.70 -3.13
N VAL A 20 60.48 33.60 -2.35
CA VAL A 20 59.03 33.56 -2.04
C VAL A 20 58.18 33.99 -3.24
N LEU A 21 58.65 34.95 -4.05
CA LEU A 21 57.99 35.36 -5.29
C LEU A 21 58.23 34.40 -6.46
N SER A 22 59.28 33.56 -6.43
CA SER A 22 59.48 32.47 -7.39
C SER A 22 58.84 31.15 -6.95
N CYS A 23 58.30 31.09 -5.73
CA CYS A 23 57.47 29.99 -5.22
C CYS A 23 56.03 30.44 -4.94
N ALA A 24 55.60 31.57 -5.52
CA ALA A 24 54.18 31.69 -5.79
C ALA A 24 53.89 30.53 -6.77
N PRO A 25 53.05 29.54 -6.41
CA PRO A 25 52.30 28.89 -7.47
C PRO A 25 51.75 30.06 -8.30
N LEU A 26 51.98 30.03 -9.61
CA LEU A 26 50.99 30.62 -10.49
C LEU A 26 49.68 30.07 -9.94
N PHE A 27 48.90 30.89 -9.23
CA PHE A 27 47.49 30.64 -9.10
C PHE A 27 47.04 30.67 -10.55
N ALA A 28 47.08 29.49 -11.18
CA ALA A 28 46.08 29.17 -12.17
C ALA A 28 44.79 29.59 -11.48
N SER A 29 44.12 30.61 -12.04
CA SER A 29 42.67 30.64 -11.95
C SER A 29 42.23 29.18 -12.05
N ALA A 30 41.53 28.66 -11.04
CA ALA A 30 40.88 27.37 -11.22
C ALA A 30 40.15 27.45 -12.57
N ALA A 31 40.46 26.50 -13.45
CA ALA A 31 39.78 26.45 -14.73
C ALA A 31 38.34 26.06 -14.38
N SER A 32 37.43 27.01 -14.50
CA SER A 32 36.01 26.72 -14.50
C SER A 32 35.69 26.11 -15.85
N SER A 33 35.17 24.89 -15.85
CA SER A 33 34.62 24.22 -17.02
C SER A 33 33.11 24.35 -16.98
N THR A 34 32.51 24.77 -18.09
CA THR A 34 31.06 24.91 -18.22
C THR A 34 30.61 24.21 -19.49
N ILE A 35 29.55 23.43 -19.37
CA ILE A 35 28.78 22.88 -20.49
C ILE A 35 27.34 23.39 -20.40
N THR A 36 26.71 23.56 -21.55
CA THR A 36 25.31 23.96 -21.64
C THR A 36 24.62 23.01 -22.59
N PHE A 37 23.49 22.44 -22.22
CA PHE A 37 22.80 21.48 -23.07
C PHE A 37 21.29 21.63 -22.94
N SER A 38 20.58 21.23 -23.99
CA SER A 38 19.12 21.12 -23.96
C SER A 38 18.68 19.70 -23.64
N VAL A 39 17.55 19.57 -22.97
CA VAL A 39 16.91 18.29 -22.63
C VAL A 39 15.43 18.40 -22.96
N PHE A 40 14.93 17.44 -23.73
CA PHE A 40 13.50 17.24 -23.96
C PHE A 40 13.23 15.78 -24.27
N SER A 41 12.08 15.30 -23.82
CA SER A 41 11.69 13.88 -23.86
C SER A 41 10.31 13.71 -24.47
N ASP A 42 9.93 12.45 -24.66
CA ASP A 42 8.53 12.06 -24.87
C ASP A 42 7.92 12.81 -26.06
N MET A 43 8.63 12.69 -27.17
CA MET A 43 8.26 13.28 -28.45
C MET A 43 7.17 12.49 -29.14
N HIS A 44 7.07 11.18 -28.85
CA HIS A 44 6.02 10.28 -29.36
C HIS A 44 5.77 10.44 -30.86
N TYR A 45 6.84 10.62 -31.63
CA TYR A 45 6.75 10.96 -33.04
C TYR A 45 6.12 9.82 -33.85
N LEU A 46 5.22 10.18 -34.77
CA LEU A 46 4.64 9.26 -35.75
C LEU A 46 4.99 9.73 -37.16
N ALA A 47 5.61 8.85 -37.94
CA ALA A 47 6.01 9.14 -39.31
C ALA A 47 4.85 9.59 -40.22
N ASP A 48 5.12 10.56 -41.08
CA ASP A 48 4.12 11.18 -41.98
C ASP A 48 3.47 10.21 -42.99
N ASN A 49 4.05 9.02 -43.17
CA ASN A 49 3.52 7.97 -44.04
C ASN A 49 2.76 6.87 -43.30
N LEU A 50 2.61 6.98 -41.97
CA LEU A 50 1.86 6.04 -41.13
C LEU A 50 0.49 6.58 -40.73
N TYR A 51 0.09 7.76 -41.20
CA TYR A 51 -1.26 8.28 -41.04
C TYR A 51 -1.74 9.01 -42.30
N ASP A 52 -3.06 9.07 -42.46
CA ASP A 52 -3.71 9.97 -43.42
C ASP A 52 -4.78 10.75 -42.65
N TYR A 53 -4.70 12.09 -42.67
CA TYR A 53 -5.64 12.98 -42.00
C TYR A 53 -7.11 12.66 -42.31
N ASN A 54 -7.43 12.17 -43.51
CA ASN A 54 -8.79 11.88 -43.92
C ASN A 54 -9.21 10.42 -43.66
N SER A 55 -8.30 9.58 -43.20
CA SER A 55 -8.60 8.19 -42.92
C SER A 55 -9.50 8.05 -41.68
N PRO A 56 -10.45 7.10 -41.69
CA PRO A 56 -11.24 6.80 -40.50
C PRO A 56 -10.39 6.36 -39.31
N ALA A 57 -9.34 5.55 -39.53
CA ALA A 57 -8.49 5.03 -38.47
C ALA A 57 -7.76 6.16 -37.71
N TRP A 58 -7.22 7.14 -38.44
CA TRP A 58 -6.56 8.29 -37.82
C TRP A 58 -7.54 9.19 -37.07
N GLN A 59 -8.72 9.44 -37.64
CA GLN A 59 -9.74 10.26 -36.98
C GLN A 59 -10.27 9.59 -35.69
N VAL A 60 -10.29 8.26 -35.61
CA VAL A 60 -10.57 7.55 -34.35
C VAL A 60 -9.44 7.80 -33.34
N TYR A 61 -8.19 7.56 -33.74
CA TYR A 61 -7.05 7.76 -32.86
C TYR A 61 -6.95 9.19 -32.31
N LEU A 62 -7.20 10.20 -33.15
CA LEU A 62 -7.20 11.61 -32.72
C LEU A 62 -8.26 11.95 -31.66
N ARG A 63 -9.38 11.22 -31.61
CA ARG A 63 -10.42 11.44 -30.57
C ARG A 63 -10.06 10.84 -29.22
N THR A 64 -9.17 9.85 -29.22
CA THR A 64 -8.81 9.07 -28.04
C THR A 64 -7.39 9.36 -27.54
N THR A 65 -6.58 10.07 -28.32
CA THR A 65 -5.22 10.43 -27.93
C THR A 65 -5.22 11.71 -27.10
N HIS A 66 -4.55 11.67 -25.96
CA HIS A 66 -4.31 12.84 -25.10
C HIS A 66 -3.02 13.58 -25.49
N ARG A 67 -2.65 13.51 -26.77
CA ARG A 67 -1.41 14.08 -27.33
C ARG A 67 -1.74 14.95 -28.54
N GLN A 68 -0.99 16.02 -28.74
CA GLN A 68 -1.19 16.98 -29.82
C GLN A 68 -0.52 16.51 -31.12
N MET A 69 -0.91 15.33 -31.61
CA MET A 69 -0.26 14.64 -32.73
C MET A 69 -0.27 15.43 -34.04
N GLU A 70 -1.30 16.25 -34.29
CA GLU A 70 -1.35 17.12 -35.48
C GLU A 70 -0.29 18.25 -35.44
N LEU A 71 0.18 18.62 -34.24
CA LEU A 71 1.19 19.66 -34.00
C LEU A 71 2.60 19.08 -33.82
N ALA A 72 2.78 17.77 -33.79
CA ALA A 72 4.04 17.11 -33.44
C ALA A 72 5.25 17.61 -34.25
N ASN A 73 5.10 17.84 -35.56
CA ASN A 73 6.17 18.41 -36.38
C ASN A 73 6.54 19.85 -35.98
N SER A 74 5.54 20.72 -35.75
CA SER A 74 5.80 22.12 -35.33
C SER A 74 6.37 22.21 -33.92
N ILE A 75 5.96 21.31 -33.03
CA ILE A 75 6.51 21.15 -31.68
C ILE A 75 7.99 20.76 -31.77
N LEU A 76 8.33 19.76 -32.58
CA LEU A 76 9.70 19.30 -32.77
C LEU A 76 10.60 20.37 -33.41
N ASP A 77 10.11 21.03 -34.45
CA ASP A 77 10.86 22.11 -35.12
C ASP A 77 11.17 23.23 -34.12
N ASN A 78 10.20 23.61 -33.28
CA ASN A 78 10.40 24.58 -32.22
C ASN A 78 11.39 24.11 -31.14
N ALA A 79 11.39 22.82 -30.76
CA ALA A 79 12.37 22.26 -29.82
C ALA A 79 13.81 22.41 -30.35
N PHE A 80 14.00 22.17 -31.65
CA PHE A 80 15.29 22.35 -32.32
C PHE A 80 15.68 23.83 -32.40
N ASP A 81 14.76 24.72 -32.75
CA ASP A 81 14.99 26.17 -32.80
C ASP A 81 15.39 26.74 -31.43
N LEU A 82 14.70 26.31 -30.35
CA LEU A 82 15.04 26.66 -28.97
C LEU A 82 16.41 26.13 -28.57
N SER A 83 16.71 24.87 -28.91
CA SER A 83 18.01 24.26 -28.66
C SER A 83 19.13 25.02 -29.37
N GLU A 84 18.98 25.35 -30.66
CA GLU A 84 19.95 26.19 -31.37
C GLU A 84 20.09 27.55 -30.67
N HIS A 85 18.98 28.24 -30.40
CA HIS A 85 18.96 29.58 -29.83
C HIS A 85 19.76 29.69 -28.51
N TYR A 86 19.50 28.79 -27.56
CA TYR A 86 20.14 28.85 -26.24
C TYR A 86 21.53 28.24 -26.19
N LEU A 87 21.87 27.34 -27.11
CA LEU A 87 23.19 26.69 -27.15
C LEU A 87 24.22 27.39 -28.03
N GLU A 88 23.82 28.41 -28.79
CA GLU A 88 24.68 29.15 -29.74
C GLU A 88 25.99 29.68 -29.13
N GLU A 89 26.01 30.08 -27.84
CA GLU A 89 27.24 30.51 -27.18
C GLU A 89 28.14 29.34 -26.80
N ALA A 90 27.58 28.31 -26.15
CA ALA A 90 28.30 27.12 -25.70
C ALA A 90 28.88 26.30 -26.86
N LYS A 91 28.17 26.25 -27.99
CA LYS A 91 28.62 25.64 -29.25
C LYS A 91 29.97 26.18 -29.71
N ARG A 92 30.24 27.49 -29.56
CA ARG A 92 31.51 28.10 -29.99
C ARG A 92 32.74 27.55 -29.26
N ASN A 93 32.53 26.90 -28.12
CA ASN A 93 33.57 26.32 -27.28
C ASN A 93 33.51 24.79 -27.21
N ASN A 94 32.71 24.12 -28.06
CA ASN A 94 32.44 22.67 -28.01
C ASN A 94 31.89 22.21 -26.64
N SER A 95 31.03 23.04 -26.05
CA SER A 95 30.41 22.82 -24.74
C SER A 95 28.89 22.63 -24.84
N ALA A 96 28.36 22.37 -26.05
CA ALA A 96 26.93 22.23 -26.34
C ALA A 96 26.55 20.85 -26.86
N PHE A 97 25.41 20.32 -26.42
CA PHE A 97 24.78 19.10 -26.92
C PHE A 97 23.28 19.06 -26.58
N VAL A 98 22.54 18.10 -27.14
CA VAL A 98 21.13 17.82 -26.85
C VAL A 98 21.00 16.42 -26.25
N LEU A 99 20.23 16.28 -25.17
CA LEU A 99 19.88 15.00 -24.56
C LEU A 99 18.40 14.65 -24.81
N ILE A 100 18.15 13.42 -25.24
CA ILE A 100 16.81 12.88 -25.48
C ILE A 100 16.60 11.62 -24.62
N PRO A 101 15.98 11.74 -23.43
CA PRO A 101 15.76 10.63 -22.51
C PRO A 101 14.53 9.79 -22.86
N GLY A 102 14.50 9.22 -24.07
CA GLY A 102 13.52 8.21 -24.46
C GLY A 102 12.21 8.71 -25.06
N ASP A 103 11.34 7.73 -25.32
CA ASP A 103 10.02 7.87 -25.96
C ASP A 103 10.05 8.76 -27.20
N ILE A 104 10.97 8.38 -28.08
CA ILE A 104 11.27 9.10 -29.31
C ILE A 104 10.12 8.98 -30.29
N THR A 105 9.49 7.79 -30.33
CA THR A 105 8.38 7.46 -31.22
C THR A 105 7.13 7.08 -30.43
N LYS A 106 5.97 7.13 -31.10
CA LYS A 106 4.67 6.84 -30.46
C LYS A 106 4.62 5.44 -29.84
N ASP A 107 4.92 4.40 -30.63
CA ASP A 107 4.87 3.01 -30.17
C ASP A 107 5.94 2.15 -30.88
N GLY A 108 7.13 2.70 -31.09
CA GLY A 108 8.28 1.94 -31.58
C GLY A 108 8.20 1.60 -33.06
N GLU A 109 7.41 2.36 -33.83
CA GLU A 109 7.33 2.18 -35.28
C GLU A 109 8.69 2.45 -35.93
N TYR A 110 9.21 1.44 -36.65
CA TYR A 110 10.53 1.53 -37.30
C TYR A 110 10.65 2.72 -38.25
N GLU A 111 9.58 3.06 -38.97
CA GLU A 111 9.61 4.20 -39.90
C GLU A 111 9.62 5.55 -39.17
N SER A 112 8.98 5.65 -38.00
CA SER A 112 9.06 6.83 -37.13
C SER A 112 10.48 7.03 -36.62
N HIS A 113 11.15 5.98 -36.14
CA HIS A 113 12.55 6.08 -35.71
C HIS A 113 13.47 6.50 -36.84
N LYS A 114 13.29 5.93 -38.02
CA LYS A 114 14.07 6.29 -39.21
C LYS A 114 13.92 7.77 -39.55
N GLN A 115 12.70 8.31 -39.55
CA GLN A 115 12.48 9.75 -39.82
C GLN A 115 13.03 10.64 -38.72
N MET A 116 12.95 10.22 -37.44
CA MET A 116 13.58 10.94 -36.34
C MET A 116 15.10 10.97 -36.44
N ALA A 117 15.74 9.85 -36.78
CA ALA A 117 17.19 9.81 -37.03
C ALA A 117 17.59 10.74 -38.20
N GLU A 118 16.76 10.83 -39.25
CA GLU A 118 16.96 11.78 -40.35
C GLU A 118 16.83 13.24 -39.89
N LYS A 119 15.87 13.57 -39.01
CA LYS A 119 15.69 14.91 -38.42
C LYS A 119 16.87 15.29 -37.52
N PHE A 120 17.33 14.39 -36.65
CA PHE A 120 18.52 14.63 -35.82
C PHE A 120 19.78 14.83 -36.67
N ALA A 121 19.98 14.02 -37.70
CA ALA A 121 21.12 14.19 -38.60
C ALA A 121 21.07 15.54 -39.34
N ALA A 122 19.88 16.02 -39.72
CA ALA A 122 19.70 17.33 -40.30
C ALA A 122 20.05 18.45 -39.30
N PHE A 123 19.55 18.35 -38.06
CA PHE A 123 19.86 19.28 -36.99
C PHE A 123 21.37 19.35 -36.70
N GLU A 124 22.05 18.21 -36.53
CA GLU A 124 23.50 18.18 -36.32
C GLU A 124 24.27 18.79 -37.50
N ALA A 125 23.83 18.50 -38.74
CA ALA A 125 24.48 19.03 -39.94
C ALA A 125 24.30 20.55 -40.12
N GLU A 126 23.20 21.11 -39.63
CA GLU A 126 22.90 22.54 -39.70
C GLU A 126 23.55 23.31 -38.54
N THR A 127 23.60 22.71 -37.35
CA THR A 127 23.97 23.39 -36.12
C THR A 127 25.34 22.98 -35.56
N ASP A 128 25.98 21.90 -36.01
CA ASP A 128 27.17 21.32 -35.36
C ASP A 128 26.97 20.99 -33.86
N ILE A 129 25.73 20.90 -33.36
CA ILE A 129 25.41 20.54 -31.97
C ILE A 129 25.09 19.03 -31.92
N PRO A 130 25.87 18.20 -31.20
CA PRO A 130 25.62 16.77 -31.09
C PRO A 130 24.32 16.42 -30.38
N VAL A 131 23.66 15.34 -30.80
CA VAL A 131 22.47 14.77 -30.18
C VAL A 131 22.81 13.40 -29.57
N PHE A 132 22.44 13.18 -28.31
CA PHE A 132 22.56 11.91 -27.63
C PHE A 132 21.20 11.37 -27.25
N VAL A 133 20.96 10.09 -27.52
CA VAL A 133 19.65 9.45 -27.29
C VAL A 133 19.80 8.18 -26.46
N VAL A 134 18.73 7.82 -25.76
CA VAL A 134 18.47 6.50 -25.16
C VAL A 134 17.01 6.14 -25.47
N PRO A 135 16.63 4.87 -25.62
CA PRO A 135 15.22 4.51 -25.82
C PRO A 135 14.37 4.75 -24.56
N GLY A 136 13.08 5.00 -24.77
CA GLY A 136 12.05 4.85 -23.74
C GLY A 136 11.22 3.57 -23.91
N ASN A 137 10.22 3.39 -23.04
CA ASN A 137 9.46 2.14 -23.00
C ASN A 137 8.59 1.98 -24.25
N HIS A 138 8.24 3.06 -24.94
CA HIS A 138 7.48 3.00 -26.18
C HIS A 138 8.32 2.61 -27.40
N ASP A 139 9.66 2.72 -27.36
CA ASP A 139 10.50 2.66 -28.56
C ASP A 139 10.85 1.23 -29.02
N ILE A 140 10.97 0.28 -28.10
CA ILE A 140 11.57 -1.04 -28.40
C ILE A 140 10.57 -2.17 -28.20
N ARG A 141 10.35 -2.99 -29.24
CA ARG A 141 9.46 -4.18 -29.20
C ARG A 141 8.06 -3.89 -28.69
N ASN A 142 7.54 -2.71 -29.00
CA ASN A 142 6.18 -2.34 -28.68
C ASN A 142 5.23 -2.87 -29.76
N SER A 143 4.30 -3.76 -29.38
CA SER A 143 3.36 -4.40 -30.31
C SER A 143 2.21 -3.48 -30.72
N ASN A 144 2.06 -2.32 -30.08
CA ASN A 144 1.08 -1.29 -30.41
C ASN A 144 1.51 -0.41 -31.60
N ALA A 145 2.71 -0.61 -32.15
CA ALA A 145 3.17 0.02 -33.39
C ALA A 145 2.08 -0.05 -34.47
N THR A 146 1.58 1.09 -34.96
CA THR A 146 0.35 1.13 -35.78
C THR A 146 0.47 2.01 -37.03
N ASP A 147 -0.11 1.52 -38.14
CA ASP A 147 -0.40 2.25 -39.37
C ASP A 147 -1.89 2.65 -39.40
N TYR A 148 -2.12 3.95 -39.47
CA TYR A 148 -3.42 4.61 -39.48
C TYR A 148 -3.84 5.12 -40.87
N THR A 149 -3.20 4.71 -41.96
CA THR A 149 -3.52 5.21 -43.32
C THR A 149 -4.83 4.67 -43.90
N GLY A 150 -5.39 3.61 -43.32
CA GLY A 150 -6.55 2.88 -43.85
C GLY A 150 -7.89 3.15 -43.17
N GLU A 151 -8.90 2.35 -43.53
CA GLU A 151 -10.21 2.35 -42.82
C GLU A 151 -10.09 1.82 -41.38
N LYS A 152 -9.05 1.03 -41.08
CA LYS A 152 -8.79 0.45 -39.77
C LYS A 152 -7.30 0.60 -39.45
N ALA A 153 -7.00 0.80 -38.16
CA ALA A 153 -5.65 0.68 -37.63
C ALA A 153 -5.13 -0.74 -37.88
N VAL A 154 -3.91 -0.86 -38.41
CA VAL A 154 -3.24 -2.15 -38.65
C VAL A 154 -1.82 -2.12 -38.08
N PRO A 155 -1.25 -3.28 -37.66
CA PRO A 155 0.10 -3.29 -37.10
C PRO A 155 1.15 -2.76 -38.08
N ALA A 156 2.00 -1.86 -37.60
CA ALA A 156 3.20 -1.39 -38.28
C ALA A 156 4.42 -2.28 -37.96
N ARG A 157 5.56 -2.02 -38.60
CA ARG A 157 6.81 -2.70 -38.26
C ARG A 157 7.33 -2.19 -36.92
N ILE A 158 7.44 -3.10 -35.95
CA ILE A 158 8.10 -2.85 -34.66
C ILE A 158 9.62 -2.69 -34.81
N THR A 159 10.24 -1.98 -33.89
CA THR A 159 11.69 -1.78 -33.81
C THR A 159 12.32 -2.79 -32.84
N GLU A 160 13.35 -3.51 -33.31
CA GLU A 160 14.19 -4.37 -32.47
C GLU A 160 15.33 -3.57 -31.83
N PRO A 161 15.92 -4.01 -30.69
CA PRO A 161 17.06 -3.32 -30.08
C PRO A 161 18.22 -3.10 -31.07
N THR A 162 18.47 -4.06 -31.96
CA THR A 162 19.52 -3.92 -32.99
C THR A 162 19.12 -2.97 -34.13
N ASP A 163 17.82 -2.82 -34.43
CA ASP A 163 17.37 -1.83 -35.40
C ASP A 163 17.62 -0.42 -34.85
N PHE A 164 17.29 -0.19 -33.57
CA PHE A 164 17.53 1.08 -32.88
C PHE A 164 19.02 1.44 -32.89
N GLU A 165 19.89 0.53 -32.47
CA GLU A 165 21.35 0.72 -32.50
C GLU A 165 21.87 1.12 -33.90
N ILE A 166 21.32 0.54 -34.96
CA ILE A 166 21.72 0.84 -36.35
C ILE A 166 21.21 2.22 -36.77
N LEU A 167 19.95 2.54 -36.47
CA LEU A 167 19.33 3.81 -36.85
C LEU A 167 19.98 4.98 -36.11
N TYR A 168 20.29 4.79 -34.83
CA TYR A 168 20.86 5.82 -33.98
C TYR A 168 22.38 5.71 -33.82
N LYS A 169 23.07 5.01 -34.73
CA LYS A 169 24.51 4.75 -34.63
C LYS A 169 25.32 6.01 -34.31
N ASP A 170 25.02 7.10 -35.01
CA ASP A 170 25.79 8.35 -34.91
C ASP A 170 25.36 9.23 -33.70
N PHE A 171 24.35 8.83 -32.93
CA PHE A 171 23.81 9.58 -31.78
C PHE A 171 24.13 8.90 -30.42
N GLY A 172 25.41 8.51 -30.26
CA GLY A 172 25.95 7.90 -29.03
C GLY A 172 26.40 6.45 -29.13
N TYR A 173 26.13 5.75 -30.25
CA TYR A 173 26.33 4.30 -30.38
C TYR A 173 27.54 3.87 -31.24
N ASP A 174 28.24 4.81 -31.88
CA ASP A 174 29.41 4.50 -32.71
C ASP A 174 30.67 4.23 -31.88
N GLU A 175 30.94 2.95 -31.62
CA GLU A 175 32.18 2.50 -30.94
C GLU A 175 33.47 2.91 -31.67
N SER A 176 33.38 3.38 -32.91
CA SER A 176 34.54 3.88 -33.66
C SER A 176 34.89 5.33 -33.34
N ASP A 177 33.97 6.08 -32.73
CA ASP A 177 34.17 7.46 -32.32
C ASP A 177 35.06 7.54 -31.06
N PRO A 178 36.04 8.45 -31.01
CA PRO A 178 36.90 8.61 -29.83
C PRO A 178 36.18 9.09 -28.56
N GLY A 179 34.98 9.65 -28.68
CA GLY A 179 34.11 10.02 -27.56
C GLY A 179 33.49 8.79 -26.86
N CYS A 180 33.25 7.70 -27.58
CA CYS A 180 32.71 6.47 -27.00
C CYS A 180 33.71 5.86 -26.02
N VAL A 181 33.34 5.78 -24.74
CA VAL A 181 34.16 5.15 -23.68
C VAL A 181 33.86 3.66 -23.61
N SER A 182 32.59 3.30 -23.44
CA SER A 182 32.15 1.91 -23.37
C SER A 182 30.69 1.77 -23.81
N ARG A 183 30.33 0.58 -24.27
CA ARG A 183 28.95 0.13 -24.41
C ARG A 183 28.67 -1.05 -23.52
N PHE A 184 27.48 -1.12 -22.93
CA PHE A 184 27.06 -2.31 -22.23
C PHE A 184 26.78 -3.44 -23.23
N LYS A 185 27.27 -4.64 -22.93
CA LYS A 185 27.09 -5.83 -23.77
C LYS A 185 26.62 -6.97 -22.86
N PRO A 186 25.30 -7.19 -22.75
CA PRO A 186 24.77 -8.28 -21.94
C PRO A 186 25.23 -9.65 -22.48
N ALA A 187 25.02 -10.70 -21.69
CA ALA A 187 25.36 -12.07 -22.09
C ALA A 187 24.71 -12.45 -23.43
N ALA A 188 25.34 -13.36 -24.19
CA ALA A 188 24.84 -13.71 -25.51
C ALA A 188 23.40 -14.27 -25.45
N GLY A 189 22.46 -13.57 -26.11
CA GLY A 189 21.03 -13.91 -26.12
C GLY A 189 20.18 -13.04 -25.19
N ASN A 190 20.81 -12.23 -24.35
CA ASN A 190 20.17 -11.27 -23.45
C ASN A 190 20.14 -9.88 -24.10
N TYR A 191 19.17 -9.06 -23.70
CA TYR A 191 18.96 -7.72 -24.24
C TYR A 191 18.64 -6.65 -23.18
N GLY A 192 18.59 -7.00 -21.91
CA GLY A 192 18.46 -6.03 -20.81
C GLY A 192 19.58 -5.01 -20.84
N GLY A 193 19.24 -3.73 -20.84
CA GLY A 193 20.21 -2.63 -20.87
C GLY A 193 21.07 -2.54 -22.13
N TYR A 194 20.77 -3.31 -23.19
CA TYR A 194 21.61 -3.46 -24.39
C TYR A 194 21.96 -2.12 -25.07
N LEU A 195 21.09 -1.12 -24.90
CA LEU A 195 21.24 0.20 -25.50
C LEU A 195 21.91 1.22 -24.56
N SER A 196 22.61 0.76 -23.51
CA SER A 196 23.40 1.63 -22.62
C SER A 196 24.82 1.90 -23.13
N TYR A 197 25.31 3.12 -22.91
CA TYR A 197 26.66 3.55 -23.30
C TYR A 197 27.20 4.68 -22.43
N SER A 198 28.53 4.84 -22.41
CA SER A 198 29.23 5.96 -21.78
C SER A 198 30.02 6.74 -22.80
N TRP A 199 29.95 8.07 -22.71
CA TRP A 199 30.50 8.97 -23.71
C TRP A 199 31.26 10.13 -23.07
N LYS A 200 32.52 10.33 -23.45
CA LYS A 200 33.32 11.47 -23.02
C LYS A 200 32.88 12.71 -23.81
N LEU A 201 32.17 13.62 -23.15
CA LEU A 201 31.65 14.85 -23.75
C LEU A 201 32.78 15.85 -24.02
N ASN A 202 33.69 16.01 -23.04
CA ASN A 202 34.92 16.79 -23.17
C ASN A 202 35.94 16.33 -22.11
N ASP A 203 36.98 17.10 -21.84
CA ASP A 203 38.03 16.73 -20.89
C ASP A 203 37.60 16.73 -19.42
N ASP A 204 36.44 17.32 -19.11
CA ASP A 204 35.92 17.48 -17.76
C ASP A 204 34.62 16.71 -17.52
N TYR A 205 33.86 16.31 -18.56
CA TYR A 205 32.53 15.70 -18.43
C TYR A 205 32.38 14.39 -19.20
N MET A 206 31.57 13.49 -18.65
CA MET A 206 31.16 12.22 -19.25
C MET A 206 29.66 12.00 -19.08
N LEU A 207 29.01 11.57 -20.17
CA LEU A 207 27.63 11.09 -20.17
C LEU A 207 27.62 9.58 -19.88
N ILE A 208 26.73 9.14 -19.01
CA ILE A 208 26.32 7.73 -18.88
C ILE A 208 24.85 7.66 -19.30
N ALA A 209 24.58 7.08 -20.46
CA ALA A 209 23.24 6.86 -20.97
C ALA A 209 22.81 5.42 -20.64
N VAL A 210 21.72 5.29 -19.88
CA VAL A 210 21.27 4.01 -19.31
C VAL A 210 19.92 3.63 -19.90
N ASP A 211 19.90 2.48 -20.56
CA ASP A 211 18.69 1.83 -21.05
C ASP A 211 18.02 1.07 -19.90
N SER A 212 17.05 1.71 -19.27
CA SER A 212 16.30 1.18 -18.12
C SER A 212 15.08 0.34 -18.52
N ASN A 213 14.84 0.10 -19.81
CA ASN A 213 13.58 -0.46 -20.29
C ASN A 213 13.46 -1.98 -20.13
N LYS A 214 12.25 -2.45 -19.84
CA LYS A 214 11.89 -3.88 -19.81
C LYS A 214 11.30 -4.33 -21.15
N TYR A 215 12.13 -4.82 -22.06
CA TYR A 215 11.69 -5.38 -23.37
C TYR A 215 12.27 -6.77 -23.69
N SER A 216 12.88 -7.42 -22.68
CA SER A 216 13.54 -8.72 -22.83
C SER A 216 13.38 -9.62 -21.60
N ALA A 217 13.41 -10.93 -21.81
CA ALA A 217 13.16 -11.92 -20.77
C ALA A 217 14.22 -11.96 -19.66
N ASP A 218 15.43 -11.48 -19.93
CA ASP A 218 16.47 -11.29 -18.93
C ASP A 218 16.31 -10.01 -18.10
N ASN A 219 15.39 -9.11 -18.50
CA ASN A 219 15.10 -7.83 -17.87
C ASN A 219 13.58 -7.66 -17.67
N GLY A 220 12.96 -8.60 -16.94
CA GLY A 220 11.58 -8.49 -16.45
C GLY A 220 10.45 -8.80 -17.45
N SER A 221 10.70 -8.84 -18.76
CA SER A 221 9.63 -9.06 -19.76
C SER A 221 9.40 -10.54 -20.10
N GLU A 222 8.29 -11.13 -19.68
CA GLU A 222 7.99 -12.56 -19.92
C GLU A 222 7.97 -12.97 -21.41
N LYS A 223 7.70 -12.04 -22.32
CA LYS A 223 7.44 -12.31 -23.74
C LYS A 223 8.43 -11.66 -24.71
N ASN A 224 9.48 -11.00 -24.23
CA ASN A 224 10.32 -10.12 -25.05
C ASN A 224 9.46 -9.05 -25.77
N GLU A 225 8.67 -8.34 -24.98
CA GLU A 225 7.78 -7.25 -25.40
C GLU A 225 7.98 -6.09 -24.41
N HIS A 226 7.81 -4.85 -24.85
CA HIS A 226 7.88 -3.72 -23.93
C HIS A 226 6.92 -3.88 -22.74
N LEU A 227 7.32 -3.38 -21.59
CA LEU A 227 6.49 -3.09 -20.43
C LEU A 227 6.65 -1.62 -20.11
N THR A 228 5.66 -1.03 -19.44
CA THR A 228 5.73 0.35 -18.94
C THR A 228 6.82 0.51 -17.89
N ASP A 229 7.01 -0.50 -17.03
CA ASP A 229 7.97 -0.45 -15.93
C ASP A 229 9.45 -0.46 -16.38
N GLY A 230 10.30 0.18 -15.59
CA GLY A 230 11.76 0.18 -15.75
C GLY A 230 12.49 -0.67 -14.70
N MET A 231 13.67 -1.21 -15.05
CA MET A 231 14.58 -1.84 -14.08
C MET A 231 16.05 -1.75 -14.48
N ILE A 232 16.92 -1.83 -13.48
CA ILE A 232 18.37 -1.99 -13.66
C ILE A 232 18.77 -3.39 -13.19
N GLY A 233 19.07 -4.30 -14.12
CA GLY A 233 19.57 -5.63 -13.78
C GLY A 233 20.99 -5.61 -13.20
N ASP A 234 21.36 -6.65 -12.43
CA ASP A 234 22.65 -6.74 -11.72
C ASP A 234 23.88 -6.49 -12.62
N ASP A 235 23.92 -7.13 -13.81
CA ASP A 235 25.04 -6.97 -14.75
C ASP A 235 25.14 -5.52 -15.28
N LEU A 236 23.99 -4.86 -15.50
CA LEU A 236 23.95 -3.46 -15.92
C LEU A 236 24.39 -2.55 -14.77
N MET A 237 23.93 -2.80 -13.55
CA MET A 237 24.35 -2.07 -12.35
C MET A 237 25.87 -2.16 -12.15
N ASP A 238 26.46 -3.34 -12.30
CA ASP A 238 27.92 -3.54 -12.25
C ASP A 238 28.64 -2.71 -13.32
N TRP A 239 28.13 -2.71 -14.55
CA TRP A 239 28.70 -1.89 -15.63
C TRP A 239 28.60 -0.38 -15.34
N ILE A 240 27.48 0.11 -14.79
CA ILE A 240 27.31 1.52 -14.42
C ILE A 240 28.34 1.93 -13.36
N LYS A 241 28.54 1.11 -12.32
CA LYS A 241 29.59 1.33 -11.31
C LYS A 241 30.98 1.37 -11.94
N GLU A 242 31.27 0.49 -12.91
CA GLU A 242 32.54 0.52 -13.64
C GLU A 242 32.72 1.81 -14.44
N GLN A 243 31.66 2.33 -15.07
CA GLN A 243 31.72 3.60 -15.80
C GLN A 243 31.91 4.78 -14.85
N ALA A 244 31.18 4.81 -13.74
CA ALA A 244 31.35 5.85 -12.73
C ALA A 244 32.77 5.85 -12.14
N GLN A 245 33.31 4.66 -11.84
CA GLN A 245 34.70 4.51 -11.41
C GLN A 245 35.69 5.00 -12.48
N TYR A 246 35.45 4.71 -13.76
CA TYR A 246 36.27 5.24 -14.85
C TYR A 246 36.23 6.77 -14.90
N ALA A 247 35.05 7.38 -14.73
CA ALA A 247 34.92 8.84 -14.67
C ALA A 247 35.77 9.41 -13.52
N ASN A 248 35.61 8.85 -12.32
CA ASN A 248 36.35 9.23 -11.12
C ASN A 248 37.86 9.10 -11.29
N ASP A 249 38.34 7.99 -11.85
CA ASP A 249 39.77 7.73 -12.10
C ASP A 249 40.39 8.73 -13.10
N ASN A 250 39.57 9.34 -13.95
CA ASN A 250 39.98 10.30 -14.97
C ASN A 250 39.60 11.75 -14.64
N GLY A 251 38.99 12.01 -13.46
CA GLY A 251 38.55 13.35 -13.04
C GLY A 251 37.38 13.91 -13.86
N LEU A 252 36.58 13.04 -14.48
CA LEU A 252 35.43 13.39 -15.30
C LEU A 252 34.17 13.45 -14.43
N GLN A 253 33.34 14.45 -14.71
CA GLN A 253 32.08 14.67 -14.03
C GLN A 253 30.95 13.98 -14.76
N ILE A 254 30.10 13.29 -14.00
CA ILE A 254 29.10 12.40 -14.55
C ILE A 254 27.79 13.17 -14.76
N ILE A 255 27.26 13.09 -15.96
CA ILE A 255 25.87 13.36 -16.29
C ILE A 255 25.22 12.02 -16.61
N LEU A 256 24.11 11.68 -15.95
CA LEU A 256 23.34 10.49 -16.27
C LEU A 256 22.09 10.85 -17.07
N MET A 257 21.75 10.04 -18.07
CA MET A 257 20.52 10.13 -18.85
C MET A 257 19.85 8.76 -18.89
N GLN A 258 18.56 8.68 -18.58
CA GLN A 258 17.74 7.47 -18.71
C GLN A 258 16.27 7.86 -18.91
N HIS A 259 15.39 6.93 -19.30
CA HIS A 259 13.99 7.29 -19.52
C HIS A 259 13.15 7.35 -18.23
N HIS A 260 13.14 6.25 -17.46
CA HIS A 260 12.37 6.12 -16.22
C HIS A 260 12.90 6.99 -15.08
N ASN A 261 12.01 7.42 -14.19
CA ASN A 261 12.36 8.20 -13.00
C ASN A 261 13.27 7.38 -12.09
N LEU A 262 14.29 8.03 -11.54
CA LEU A 262 15.24 7.47 -10.61
C LEU A 262 14.83 7.73 -9.16
N VAL A 263 14.27 8.90 -8.88
CA VAL A 263 13.76 9.30 -7.56
C VAL A 263 12.26 9.51 -7.66
N GLN A 264 11.54 9.26 -6.57
CA GLN A 264 10.11 9.57 -6.52
C GLN A 264 9.87 11.08 -6.60
N HIS A 265 9.00 11.45 -7.54
CA HIS A 265 8.44 12.77 -7.79
C HIS A 265 7.13 13.00 -6.99
N MET A 266 6.62 11.96 -6.31
CA MET A 266 5.51 12.06 -5.37
C MET A 266 5.56 10.93 -4.33
N ASP A 267 5.04 11.15 -3.12
CA ASP A 267 5.13 10.18 -2.01
C ASP A 267 4.40 8.85 -2.31
N ILE A 268 3.46 8.87 -3.26
CA ILE A 268 2.66 7.71 -3.67
C ILE A 268 3.16 7.06 -4.96
N GLU A 269 4.31 7.46 -5.53
CA GLU A 269 4.74 6.97 -6.85
C GLU A 269 4.97 5.46 -6.87
N GLU A 270 5.79 4.94 -5.96
CA GLU A 270 6.09 3.49 -5.86
C GLU A 270 4.85 2.66 -5.54
N ALA A 271 3.85 3.28 -4.93
CA ALA A 271 2.59 2.67 -4.57
C ALA A 271 1.58 2.63 -5.72
N THR A 272 1.42 3.75 -6.41
CA THR A 272 0.25 4.02 -7.28
C THR A 272 0.65 4.20 -8.74
N PHE A 273 1.89 4.65 -8.97
CA PHE A 273 2.51 4.90 -10.26
C PHE A 273 3.80 4.08 -10.38
N PHE A 274 3.81 2.86 -9.84
CA PHE A 274 5.02 2.04 -9.67
C PHE A 274 5.74 1.74 -10.99
N ALA A 275 5.02 1.76 -12.10
CA ALA A 275 5.57 1.58 -13.43
C ALA A 275 6.45 2.76 -13.86
N PHE A 276 6.35 3.92 -13.21
CA PHE A 276 6.98 5.15 -13.68
C PHE A 276 8.36 5.43 -13.06
N VAL A 277 8.54 4.98 -11.82
CA VAL A 277 9.84 4.98 -11.12
C VAL A 277 10.53 3.63 -11.32
N ILE A 278 11.85 3.64 -11.42
CA ILE A 278 12.64 2.42 -11.60
C ILE A 278 12.40 1.41 -10.46
N ASP A 279 12.31 0.12 -10.77
CA ASP A 279 12.25 -0.93 -9.75
C ASP A 279 13.39 -0.78 -8.72
N ASN A 280 13.08 -0.94 -7.43
CA ASN A 280 14.02 -0.79 -6.32
C ASN A 280 14.76 0.55 -6.30
N TRP A 281 14.05 1.64 -6.61
CA TRP A 281 14.59 2.98 -6.80
C TRP A 281 15.56 3.43 -5.69
N GLU A 282 15.26 3.16 -4.40
CA GLU A 282 16.17 3.53 -3.30
C GLU A 282 17.51 2.81 -3.39
N TYR A 283 17.54 1.53 -3.79
CA TYR A 283 18.77 0.76 -3.97
C TYR A 283 19.57 1.26 -5.16
N VAL A 284 18.90 1.57 -6.26
CA VAL A 284 19.52 2.17 -7.44
C VAL A 284 20.12 3.53 -7.09
N CYS A 285 19.37 4.39 -6.40
CA CYS A 285 19.82 5.69 -5.91
C CYS A 285 20.99 5.60 -4.93
N ASP A 286 20.90 4.75 -3.90
CA ASP A 286 21.99 4.51 -2.94
C ASP A 286 23.27 4.15 -3.70
N THR A 287 23.17 3.23 -4.66
CA THR A 287 24.31 2.71 -5.44
C THR A 287 24.87 3.76 -6.41
N TYR A 288 24.01 4.50 -7.11
CA TYR A 288 24.43 5.54 -8.05
C TYR A 288 25.11 6.70 -7.32
N ALA A 289 24.52 7.17 -6.23
CA ALA A 289 25.06 8.25 -5.41
C ALA A 289 26.43 7.85 -4.82
N ASP A 290 26.55 6.63 -4.27
CA ASP A 290 27.83 6.10 -3.76
C ASP A 290 28.91 5.93 -4.86
N ALA A 291 28.49 5.77 -6.12
CA ALA A 291 29.39 5.70 -7.26
C ALA A 291 29.87 7.08 -7.75
N GLY A 292 29.33 8.18 -7.20
CA GLY A 292 29.64 9.57 -7.59
C GLY A 292 28.72 10.13 -8.68
N ILE A 293 27.53 9.54 -8.87
CA ILE A 293 26.51 10.05 -9.80
C ILE A 293 25.56 10.94 -9.01
N HIS A 294 25.51 12.23 -9.36
CA HIS A 294 24.74 13.22 -8.60
C HIS A 294 23.56 13.83 -9.37
N TYR A 295 23.51 13.67 -10.71
CA TYR A 295 22.48 14.27 -11.55
C TYR A 295 22.02 13.28 -12.63
N ALA A 296 20.70 13.07 -12.73
CA ALA A 296 20.04 12.20 -13.69
C ALA A 296 18.94 12.96 -14.45
N PHE A 297 18.91 12.85 -15.78
CA PHE A 297 17.88 13.46 -16.64
C PHE A 297 16.92 12.39 -17.16
N THR A 298 15.61 12.57 -16.92
CA THR A 298 14.53 11.59 -17.12
C THR A 298 13.29 12.20 -17.81
N GLY A 299 12.27 11.39 -18.17
CA GLY A 299 11.09 11.87 -18.93
C GLY A 299 9.74 11.15 -18.75
N HIS A 300 9.76 9.90 -18.28
CA HIS A 300 8.65 8.95 -18.43
C HIS A 300 7.29 9.34 -17.79
N LEU A 301 7.27 10.13 -16.71
CA LEU A 301 6.03 10.53 -16.02
C LEU A 301 5.29 11.69 -16.70
N HIS A 302 5.87 12.30 -17.75
CA HIS A 302 5.36 13.48 -18.45
C HIS A 302 5.17 14.74 -17.60
N SER A 303 5.41 14.69 -16.29
CA SER A 303 5.41 15.86 -15.40
C SER A 303 6.71 16.65 -15.55
N HIS A 304 6.70 17.88 -15.05
CA HIS A 304 7.86 18.76 -15.11
C HIS A 304 8.36 19.05 -13.69
N ASP A 305 9.15 18.14 -13.13
CA ASP A 305 9.51 18.16 -11.69
C ASP A 305 11.03 17.90 -11.47
N THR A 306 11.50 18.16 -10.26
CA THR A 306 12.85 17.85 -9.76
C THR A 306 12.80 17.21 -8.38
N ALA A 307 13.26 15.97 -8.30
CA ALA A 307 13.35 15.24 -7.05
C ALA A 307 14.82 15.04 -6.63
N SER A 308 15.04 14.82 -5.33
CA SER A 308 16.38 14.49 -4.83
C SER A 308 16.31 13.50 -3.69
N TYR A 309 17.35 12.68 -3.61
CA TYR A 309 17.52 11.67 -2.58
C TYR A 309 18.93 11.76 -2.00
N VAL A 310 19.04 11.74 -0.67
CA VAL A 310 20.33 11.67 0.03
C VAL A 310 20.45 10.28 0.61
N ASN A 311 21.50 9.55 0.23
CA ASN A 311 21.74 8.19 0.70
C ASN A 311 22.31 8.18 2.13
N ASP A 312 22.59 6.98 2.65
CA ASP A 312 23.02 6.82 4.04
C ASP A 312 24.48 7.27 4.29
N ASN A 313 25.25 7.55 3.24
CA ASN A 313 26.60 8.10 3.33
C ASN A 313 26.63 9.63 3.15
N GLY A 314 25.45 10.26 2.98
CA GLY A 314 25.30 11.70 2.74
C GLY A 314 25.40 12.08 1.27
N GLU A 315 25.57 11.13 0.36
CA GLU A 315 25.66 11.42 -1.08
C GLU A 315 24.28 11.74 -1.64
N ARG A 316 24.16 12.87 -2.32
CA ARG A 316 22.93 13.30 -2.98
C ARG A 316 22.91 12.83 -4.43
N ILE A 317 21.75 12.38 -4.87
CA ILE A 317 21.38 12.29 -6.29
C ILE A 317 20.13 13.11 -6.55
N THR A 318 20.14 13.86 -7.63
CA THR A 318 19.02 14.68 -8.10
C THR A 318 18.52 14.13 -9.42
N ASP A 319 17.21 13.87 -9.48
CA ASP A 319 16.48 13.47 -10.69
C ASP A 319 15.78 14.68 -11.30
N LEU A 320 15.96 14.85 -12.61
CA LEU A 320 15.53 15.98 -13.41
C LEU A 320 14.54 15.51 -14.48
N LEU A 321 13.29 15.38 -14.08
CA LEU A 321 12.20 14.89 -14.90
C LEU A 321 11.70 15.95 -15.89
N SER A 322 11.94 15.73 -17.17
CA SER A 322 11.45 16.59 -18.25
C SER A 322 10.04 16.18 -18.66
N SER A 323 9.14 17.14 -18.84
CA SER A 323 7.80 16.84 -19.35
C SER A 323 7.81 16.37 -20.81
N THR A 324 6.67 15.83 -21.25
CA THR A 324 6.43 15.58 -22.67
C THR A 324 6.32 16.89 -23.44
N ILE A 325 6.95 16.93 -24.62
CA ILE A 325 6.76 18.07 -25.53
C ILE A 325 5.48 17.93 -26.37
N THR A 326 4.81 16.78 -26.38
CA THR A 326 3.60 16.52 -27.21
C THR A 326 2.28 16.45 -26.43
N GLY A 327 2.32 16.77 -25.13
CA GLY A 327 1.17 16.96 -24.25
C GLY A 327 1.41 18.16 -23.34
N TYR A 328 0.39 18.57 -22.58
CA TYR A 328 0.58 19.59 -21.55
C TYR A 328 1.70 19.18 -20.58
N PRO A 329 2.66 20.07 -20.23
CA PRO A 329 2.70 21.51 -20.51
C PRO A 329 3.46 21.96 -21.77
N ASN A 330 3.99 21.04 -22.58
CA ASN A 330 4.86 21.32 -23.74
C ASN A 330 6.10 22.16 -23.39
N MET A 331 6.93 21.67 -22.47
CA MET A 331 8.14 22.39 -22.05
C MET A 331 9.41 21.60 -22.36
N MET A 332 10.52 22.33 -22.53
CA MET A 332 11.87 21.75 -22.60
C MET A 332 12.81 22.48 -21.63
N ARG A 333 13.96 21.88 -21.33
CA ARG A 333 14.93 22.40 -20.34
C ARG A 333 16.25 22.77 -21.01
N ILE A 334 16.86 23.85 -20.55
CA ILE A 334 18.25 24.23 -20.83
C ILE A 334 19.03 24.17 -19.52
N ALA A 335 20.07 23.34 -19.46
CA ALA A 335 20.93 23.19 -18.29
C ALA A 335 22.31 23.76 -18.57
N GLU A 336 22.79 24.64 -17.70
CA GLU A 336 24.17 25.10 -17.62
C GLU A 336 24.85 24.43 -16.43
N PHE A 337 25.78 23.53 -16.71
CA PHE A 337 26.49 22.76 -15.71
C PHE A 337 27.93 23.25 -15.61
N THR A 338 28.31 23.71 -14.42
CA THR A 338 29.62 24.29 -14.15
C THR A 338 30.32 23.54 -13.03
N TYR A 339 31.60 23.22 -13.25
CA TYR A 339 32.49 22.71 -12.22
C TYR A 339 33.55 23.77 -11.91
N SER A 340 33.65 24.16 -10.64
CA SER A 340 34.63 25.16 -10.18
C SER A 340 35.02 24.90 -8.74
N ASP A 341 36.32 24.90 -8.44
CA ASP A 341 36.86 24.81 -7.08
C ASP A 341 36.41 23.57 -6.26
N GLY A 342 36.00 22.49 -6.94
CA GLY A 342 35.50 21.27 -6.30
C GLY A 342 33.99 21.27 -6.06
N ASP A 343 33.31 22.38 -6.36
CA ASP A 343 31.85 22.49 -6.31
C ASP A 343 31.25 22.27 -7.70
N PHE A 344 30.12 21.57 -7.72
CA PHE A 344 29.27 21.41 -8.89
C PHE A 344 28.09 22.34 -8.78
N SER A 345 27.86 23.17 -9.78
CA SER A 345 26.65 23.97 -9.86
C SER A 345 25.97 23.75 -11.19
N MET A 346 24.69 23.40 -11.15
CA MET A 346 23.83 23.34 -12.31
C MET A 346 22.78 24.44 -12.19
N ASN A 347 22.65 25.25 -13.23
CA ASN A 347 21.54 26.17 -13.39
C ASN A 347 20.65 25.64 -14.52
N MET A 348 19.38 25.39 -14.23
CA MET A 348 18.45 24.85 -15.22
C MET A 348 17.26 25.80 -15.40
N VAL A 349 16.89 26.02 -16.66
CA VAL A 349 15.80 26.91 -17.05
C VAL A 349 14.87 26.16 -17.98
N SER A 350 13.56 26.27 -17.73
CA SER A 350 12.55 25.66 -18.59
C SER A 350 11.94 26.69 -19.52
N HIS A 351 11.63 26.24 -20.72
CA HIS A 351 11.16 27.06 -21.82
C HIS A 351 9.90 26.45 -22.41
N ASP A 352 8.89 27.30 -22.59
CA ASP A 352 7.68 26.94 -23.32
C ASP A 352 8.06 26.64 -24.78
N ILE A 353 7.52 25.56 -25.35
CA ILE A 353 7.86 25.15 -26.71
C ILE A 353 7.53 26.23 -27.75
N ASP A 354 6.58 27.11 -27.45
CA ASP A 354 6.16 28.17 -28.33
C ASP A 354 6.77 29.53 -27.98
N GLU A 355 7.82 29.64 -27.15
CA GLU A 355 8.40 30.93 -26.75
C GLU A 355 8.94 31.73 -27.95
N LEU A 356 9.62 31.08 -28.90
CA LEU A 356 10.22 31.73 -30.07
C LEU A 356 9.25 31.91 -31.24
N THR A 357 8.46 30.87 -31.53
CA THR A 357 7.57 30.79 -32.69
C THR A 357 6.24 30.15 -32.29
N PRO A 358 5.08 30.71 -32.70
CA PRO A 358 3.79 30.09 -32.42
C PRO A 358 3.66 28.72 -33.08
N LEU A 359 2.98 27.78 -32.41
CA LEU A 359 2.68 26.47 -32.99
C LEU A 359 1.69 26.59 -34.15
N SER A 360 1.92 25.81 -35.20
CA SER A 360 1.02 25.75 -36.34
C SER A 360 1.02 24.39 -37.04
N TYR A 361 -0.06 24.05 -37.74
CA TYR A 361 -0.08 22.89 -38.63
C TYR A 361 -0.89 23.18 -39.90
N GLU A 362 -0.61 22.38 -40.93
CA GLU A 362 -1.28 22.46 -42.22
C GLU A 362 -2.38 21.42 -42.33
N ARG A 363 -3.62 21.86 -42.61
CA ARG A 363 -4.75 20.96 -42.85
C ARG A 363 -5.49 21.38 -44.12
N ASN A 364 -5.60 20.46 -45.07
CA ASN A 364 -6.28 20.70 -46.35
C ASN A 364 -5.77 21.94 -47.14
N GLY A 365 -4.50 22.32 -46.94
CA GLY A 365 -3.88 23.49 -47.58
C GLY A 365 -4.17 24.83 -46.88
N GLU A 366 -4.69 24.80 -45.66
CA GLU A 366 -4.82 25.96 -44.77
C GLU A 366 -3.89 25.77 -43.55
N THR A 367 -3.11 26.81 -43.24
CA THR A 367 -2.30 26.89 -42.01
C THR A 367 -3.20 27.31 -40.84
N ILE A 368 -3.21 26.52 -39.77
CA ILE A 368 -3.84 26.85 -38.50
C ILE A 368 -2.72 27.21 -37.52
N THR A 369 -2.78 28.41 -36.93
CA THR A 369 -1.79 28.92 -35.97
C THR A 369 -2.46 29.18 -34.64
N TYR A 370 -1.84 28.76 -33.54
CA TYR A 370 -2.37 28.91 -32.18
C TYR A 370 -1.80 30.15 -31.48
N GLU A 371 -2.55 30.66 -30.50
CA GLU A 371 -2.12 31.81 -29.69
C GLU A 371 -1.09 31.38 -28.63
N GLN A 372 -0.12 32.26 -28.36
CA GLN A 372 0.89 32.07 -27.31
C GLN A 372 0.40 32.72 -25.99
N PRO A 373 0.65 32.13 -24.81
CA PRO A 373 1.29 30.82 -24.63
C PRO A 373 0.32 29.67 -24.89
N PHE A 374 0.75 28.68 -25.66
CA PHE A 374 -0.05 27.53 -26.07
C PHE A 374 -0.49 26.68 -24.87
N LYS A 375 0.36 26.58 -23.84
CA LYS A 375 0.13 25.73 -22.67
C LYS A 375 -1.20 25.97 -21.96
N TYR A 376 -1.54 27.23 -21.70
CA TYR A 376 -2.77 27.63 -20.97
C TYR A 376 -3.96 27.90 -21.89
N THR A 377 -3.73 28.11 -23.18
CA THR A 377 -4.81 28.48 -24.10
C THR A 377 -5.40 27.29 -24.85
N ASN A 378 -4.60 26.24 -25.09
CA ASN A 378 -5.03 25.12 -25.95
C ASN A 378 -4.44 23.77 -25.50
N SER A 379 -3.18 23.72 -25.04
CA SER A 379 -2.53 22.45 -24.73
C SER A 379 -3.25 21.67 -23.63
N TYR A 380 -3.60 22.34 -22.54
CA TYR A 380 -4.33 21.74 -21.42
C TYR A 380 -5.64 21.11 -21.91
N ASP A 381 -6.49 21.87 -22.58
CA ASP A 381 -7.77 21.40 -23.10
C ASP A 381 -7.61 20.27 -24.13
N MET A 382 -6.54 20.28 -24.94
CA MET A 382 -6.24 19.19 -25.87
C MET A 382 -5.73 17.91 -25.19
N THR A 383 -5.19 18.02 -23.98
CA THR A 383 -4.64 16.89 -23.21
C THR A 383 -5.70 16.30 -22.29
N PHE A 384 -6.33 17.15 -21.48
CA PHE A 384 -7.24 16.77 -20.41
C PHE A 384 -8.71 17.15 -20.67
N GLY A 385 -9.01 18.01 -21.65
CA GLY A 385 -10.37 18.55 -21.85
C GLY A 385 -10.68 19.75 -20.96
N GLU A 386 -11.77 20.48 -21.28
CA GLU A 386 -12.22 21.65 -20.50
C GLU A 386 -12.71 21.26 -19.10
N THR A 387 -13.20 20.01 -18.94
CA THR A 387 -13.66 19.41 -17.68
C THR A 387 -13.09 18.00 -17.49
N ILE A 388 -12.99 17.52 -16.25
CA ILE A 388 -12.68 16.10 -16.00
C ILE A 388 -13.81 15.23 -16.52
N GLU A 389 -15.04 15.72 -16.56
CA GLU A 389 -16.16 15.01 -17.19
C GLU A 389 -15.83 14.66 -18.65
N ASP A 390 -15.25 15.58 -19.42
CA ASP A 390 -14.86 15.33 -20.80
C ASP A 390 -13.72 14.31 -20.89
N PHE A 391 -12.72 14.40 -20.00
CA PHE A 391 -11.65 13.39 -19.89
C PHE A 391 -12.22 12.00 -19.64
N ALA A 392 -13.02 11.85 -18.58
CA ALA A 392 -13.63 10.58 -18.18
C ALA A 392 -14.58 10.04 -19.25
N TYR A 393 -15.36 10.91 -19.88
CA TYR A 393 -16.26 10.55 -20.96
C TYR A 393 -15.50 10.02 -22.18
N SER A 394 -14.40 10.67 -22.58
CA SER A 394 -13.57 10.21 -23.71
C SER A 394 -12.99 8.80 -23.49
N ALA A 395 -12.58 8.50 -22.25
CA ALA A 395 -12.10 7.17 -21.88
C ALA A 395 -13.22 6.11 -21.96
N VAL A 396 -14.42 6.42 -21.47
CA VAL A 396 -15.58 5.54 -21.58
C VAL A 396 -15.98 5.32 -23.03
N ASP A 397 -16.00 6.38 -23.84
CA ASP A 397 -16.32 6.32 -25.26
C ASP A 397 -15.35 5.39 -26.00
N GLY A 398 -14.04 5.53 -25.75
CA GLY A 398 -13.02 4.62 -26.30
C GLY A 398 -13.23 3.15 -25.91
N LEU A 399 -13.66 2.87 -24.67
CA LEU A 399 -13.99 1.51 -24.23
C LEU A 399 -15.23 0.97 -24.94
N VAL A 400 -16.28 1.79 -25.10
CA VAL A 400 -17.50 1.44 -25.82
C VAL A 400 -17.20 1.15 -27.29
N GLU A 401 -16.45 2.02 -27.97
CA GLU A 401 -16.00 1.83 -29.35
C GLU A 401 -15.17 0.53 -29.51
N SER A 402 -14.36 0.17 -28.51
CA SER A 402 -13.53 -1.04 -28.54
C SER A 402 -14.32 -2.32 -28.31
N TYR A 403 -15.17 -2.38 -27.28
CA TYR A 403 -15.80 -3.61 -26.82
C TYR A 403 -17.16 -3.90 -27.46
N PHE A 404 -17.99 -2.89 -27.72
CA PHE A 404 -19.36 -3.15 -28.20
C PHE A 404 -19.38 -3.84 -29.57
N PRO A 405 -18.53 -3.48 -30.55
CA PRO A 405 -18.43 -4.22 -31.80
C PRO A 405 -17.99 -5.68 -31.61
N GLN A 406 -17.13 -5.96 -30.62
CA GLN A 406 -16.72 -7.33 -30.29
C GLN A 406 -17.89 -8.13 -29.69
N ILE A 407 -18.66 -7.50 -28.78
CA ILE A 407 -19.85 -8.11 -28.18
C ILE A 407 -20.89 -8.44 -29.26
N GLN A 408 -21.14 -7.49 -30.16
CA GLN A 408 -22.06 -7.67 -31.30
C GLN A 408 -21.57 -8.80 -32.23
N ALA A 409 -20.27 -8.86 -32.53
CA ALA A 409 -19.67 -9.91 -33.36
C ALA A 409 -19.77 -11.30 -32.74
N ALA A 410 -19.67 -11.40 -31.40
CA ALA A 410 -19.86 -12.63 -30.64
C ALA A 410 -21.34 -13.08 -30.54
N GLY A 411 -22.27 -12.31 -31.10
CA GLY A 411 -23.70 -12.59 -31.08
C GLY A 411 -24.42 -12.09 -29.82
N GLY A 412 -23.91 -11.03 -29.18
CA GLY A 412 -24.45 -10.42 -27.98
C GLY A 412 -23.66 -10.73 -26.71
N LEU A 413 -24.03 -10.11 -25.59
CA LEU A 413 -23.32 -10.19 -24.30
C LEU A 413 -23.06 -11.63 -23.85
N LEU A 414 -24.06 -12.50 -23.96
CA LEU A 414 -23.93 -13.91 -23.56
C LEU A 414 -22.95 -14.68 -24.45
N GLY A 415 -22.91 -14.37 -25.74
CA GLY A 415 -21.95 -14.95 -26.68
C GLY A 415 -20.53 -14.52 -26.35
N PHE A 416 -20.35 -13.23 -26.10
CA PHE A 416 -19.06 -12.65 -25.71
C PHE A 416 -18.53 -13.24 -24.39
N LEU A 417 -19.37 -13.33 -23.34
CA LEU A 417 -18.98 -13.93 -22.07
C LEU A 417 -18.49 -15.37 -22.26
N LYS A 418 -19.17 -16.15 -23.11
CA LYS A 418 -18.77 -17.53 -23.42
C LYS A 418 -17.42 -17.60 -24.14
N GLU A 419 -17.14 -16.69 -25.08
CA GLU A 419 -15.82 -16.59 -25.75
C GLU A 419 -14.70 -16.23 -24.77
N LYS A 420 -15.01 -15.47 -23.71
CA LYS A 420 -14.10 -15.13 -22.59
C LYS A 420 -14.04 -16.22 -21.50
N ASN A 421 -14.49 -17.44 -21.79
CA ASN A 421 -14.54 -18.58 -20.86
C ASN A 421 -15.46 -18.39 -19.63
N ILE A 422 -16.42 -17.47 -19.70
CA ILE A 422 -17.46 -17.29 -18.66
C ILE A 422 -18.73 -18.01 -19.13
N ASP A 423 -18.83 -19.31 -18.79
CA ASP A 423 -19.99 -20.15 -19.13
C ASP A 423 -21.06 -20.06 -18.03
N LEU A 424 -22.02 -19.15 -18.23
CA LEU A 424 -23.14 -18.94 -17.29
C LEU A 424 -23.99 -20.19 -17.08
N GLU A 425 -24.18 -21.03 -18.10
CA GLU A 425 -24.95 -22.28 -17.94
C GLU A 425 -24.22 -23.22 -17.00
N LYS A 426 -22.90 -23.38 -17.17
CA LYS A 426 -22.07 -24.18 -16.26
C LYS A 426 -22.10 -23.62 -14.84
N ILE A 427 -21.93 -22.31 -14.66
CA ILE A 427 -21.98 -21.65 -13.34
C ILE A 427 -23.30 -21.96 -12.64
N ILE A 428 -24.41 -21.91 -13.37
CA ILE A 428 -25.75 -22.17 -12.81
C ILE A 428 -25.97 -23.66 -12.56
N VAL A 429 -25.47 -24.55 -13.41
CA VAL A 429 -25.52 -26.01 -13.19
C VAL A 429 -24.70 -26.40 -11.96
N ASP A 430 -23.51 -25.82 -11.78
CA ASP A 430 -22.66 -26.07 -10.62
C ASP A 430 -23.34 -25.57 -9.33
N ALA A 431 -24.12 -24.48 -9.41
CA ALA A 431 -24.87 -23.92 -8.28
C ALA A 431 -26.18 -24.67 -7.95
N LEU A 432 -26.96 -25.07 -8.96
CA LEU A 432 -28.34 -25.57 -8.80
C LEU A 432 -28.53 -27.04 -9.21
N GLY A 433 -27.49 -27.69 -9.76
CA GLY A 433 -27.57 -29.01 -10.38
C GLY A 433 -28.26 -28.98 -11.75
N THR A 434 -28.12 -30.04 -12.56
CA THR A 434 -28.71 -30.11 -13.91
C THR A 434 -30.23 -30.06 -13.94
N ASN A 435 -30.88 -30.54 -12.87
CA ASN A 435 -32.33 -30.70 -12.81
C ASN A 435 -33.05 -29.48 -12.19
N GLY A 436 -32.29 -28.49 -11.69
CA GLY A 436 -32.81 -27.29 -11.04
C GLY A 436 -33.83 -27.58 -9.94
N LEU A 437 -35.03 -26.98 -10.01
CA LEU A 437 -36.08 -27.10 -8.99
C LEU A 437 -37.15 -28.13 -9.38
N ALA A 438 -37.37 -29.14 -8.54
CA ALA A 438 -38.37 -30.19 -8.74
C ALA A 438 -39.37 -30.26 -7.57
N LEU A 439 -40.66 -30.51 -7.85
CA LEU A 439 -41.66 -30.89 -6.84
C LEU A 439 -42.05 -32.36 -7.07
N GLY A 440 -41.55 -33.24 -6.22
CA GLY A 440 -41.74 -34.70 -6.38
C GLY A 440 -40.97 -35.24 -7.58
N ASP A 441 -41.59 -36.10 -8.38
CA ASP A 441 -40.98 -36.67 -9.60
C ASP A 441 -41.13 -35.76 -10.84
N VAL A 442 -41.58 -34.51 -10.65
CA VAL A 442 -41.83 -33.55 -11.73
C VAL A 442 -40.79 -32.43 -11.66
N GLU A 443 -39.94 -32.35 -12.68
CA GLU A 443 -39.02 -31.24 -12.91
C GLU A 443 -39.82 -30.00 -13.33
N ILE A 444 -39.66 -28.90 -12.58
CA ILE A 444 -40.42 -27.65 -12.80
C ILE A 444 -39.53 -26.57 -13.43
N LEU A 445 -38.24 -26.55 -13.09
CA LEU A 445 -37.24 -25.65 -13.66
C LEU A 445 -35.97 -26.44 -13.97
N THR A 446 -35.72 -26.80 -15.23
CA THR A 446 -34.43 -27.38 -15.64
C THR A 446 -33.46 -26.27 -16.03
N VAL A 447 -32.19 -26.40 -15.63
CA VAL A 447 -31.17 -25.34 -15.87
C VAL A 447 -30.89 -25.19 -17.36
N SER A 448 -30.67 -26.31 -18.06
CA SER A 448 -30.22 -26.33 -19.46
C SER A 448 -31.28 -25.96 -20.50
N GLN A 449 -32.57 -25.84 -20.11
CA GLN A 449 -33.64 -25.48 -21.04
C GLN A 449 -34.46 -24.27 -20.57
N ASN A 450 -35.05 -24.31 -19.38
CA ASN A 450 -36.03 -23.30 -18.95
C ASN A 450 -35.35 -22.05 -18.38
N LEU A 451 -34.42 -22.22 -17.43
CA LEU A 451 -33.76 -21.09 -16.77
C LEU A 451 -32.83 -20.32 -17.73
N MET A 452 -32.11 -21.05 -18.59
CA MET A 452 -31.32 -20.43 -19.66
C MET A 452 -32.18 -19.75 -20.73
N GLY A 453 -33.47 -20.09 -20.88
CA GLY A 453 -34.41 -19.36 -21.73
C GLY A 453 -34.63 -17.94 -21.22
N LEU A 454 -34.95 -17.80 -19.93
CA LEU A 454 -35.10 -16.50 -19.27
C LEU A 454 -33.80 -15.67 -19.29
N ILE A 455 -32.64 -16.29 -19.04
CA ILE A 455 -31.35 -15.59 -19.06
C ILE A 455 -31.02 -15.07 -20.46
N LYS A 456 -31.35 -15.85 -21.51
CA LYS A 456 -31.19 -15.40 -22.90
C LYS A 456 -32.11 -14.23 -23.23
N ASP A 457 -33.33 -14.24 -22.73
CA ASP A 457 -34.25 -13.11 -22.91
C ASP A 457 -33.73 -11.85 -22.22
N ILE A 458 -33.30 -11.95 -20.95
CA ILE A 458 -32.67 -10.83 -20.23
C ILE A 458 -31.43 -10.32 -20.98
N GLY A 459 -30.54 -11.24 -21.40
CA GLY A 459 -29.34 -10.88 -22.17
C GLY A 459 -29.68 -10.16 -23.47
N LYS A 460 -30.73 -10.59 -24.18
CA LYS A 460 -31.22 -9.92 -25.39
C LYS A 460 -31.77 -8.53 -25.10
N GLN A 461 -32.54 -8.35 -24.03
CA GLN A 461 -33.05 -7.02 -23.63
C GLN A 461 -31.88 -6.07 -23.31
N ILE A 462 -30.84 -6.57 -22.65
CA ILE A 462 -29.59 -5.81 -22.39
C ILE A 462 -28.89 -5.46 -23.70
N ASP A 463 -28.73 -6.42 -24.61
CA ASP A 463 -28.10 -6.19 -25.91
C ASP A 463 -28.86 -5.13 -26.72
N GLU A 464 -30.19 -5.22 -26.79
CA GLU A 464 -31.03 -4.28 -27.52
C GLU A 464 -30.99 -2.86 -26.95
N ARG A 465 -30.90 -2.72 -25.62
CA ARG A 465 -30.97 -1.42 -24.95
C ARG A 465 -29.64 -0.72 -24.78
N TYR A 466 -28.58 -1.47 -24.46
CA TYR A 466 -27.29 -0.88 -24.07
C TYR A 466 -26.20 -1.11 -25.12
N ILE A 467 -26.17 -2.27 -25.79
CA ILE A 467 -25.08 -2.64 -26.71
C ILE A 467 -25.38 -2.23 -28.15
N ASN A 468 -26.63 -2.38 -28.58
CA ASN A 468 -27.07 -2.06 -29.94
C ASN A 468 -27.44 -0.58 -30.10
N ASP A 469 -27.54 0.16 -28.99
CA ASP A 469 -27.71 1.61 -28.93
C ASP A 469 -26.61 2.23 -28.04
N PRO A 470 -25.37 2.33 -28.54
CA PRO A 470 -24.25 2.85 -27.77
C PRO A 470 -24.45 4.30 -27.33
N ASP A 471 -25.17 5.10 -28.13
CA ASP A 471 -25.45 6.51 -27.82
C ASP A 471 -26.28 6.63 -26.53
N TYR A 472 -27.31 5.78 -26.38
CA TYR A 472 -28.10 5.72 -25.14
C TYR A 472 -27.22 5.36 -23.93
N CYS A 473 -26.34 4.37 -24.08
CA CYS A 473 -25.43 3.95 -23.01
C CYS A 473 -24.50 5.10 -22.60
N LEU A 474 -23.90 5.78 -23.57
CA LEU A 474 -22.98 6.89 -23.33
C LEU A 474 -23.69 8.10 -22.71
N GLU A 475 -24.90 8.45 -23.15
CA GLU A 475 -25.70 9.54 -22.56
C GLU A 475 -26.04 9.25 -21.09
N PHE A 476 -26.39 8.01 -20.77
CA PHE A 476 -26.65 7.59 -19.39
C PHE A 476 -25.37 7.67 -18.53
N VAL A 477 -24.24 7.16 -19.03
CA VAL A 477 -22.96 7.24 -18.31
C VAL A 477 -22.55 8.70 -18.10
N ARG A 478 -22.72 9.57 -19.09
CA ARG A 478 -22.44 11.00 -18.96
C ARG A 478 -23.28 11.65 -17.86
N THR A 479 -24.56 11.27 -17.75
CA THR A 479 -25.44 11.75 -16.67
C THR A 479 -24.92 11.35 -15.29
N ILE A 480 -24.41 10.12 -15.15
CA ILE A 480 -23.78 9.64 -13.92
C ILE A 480 -22.48 10.41 -13.63
N LEU A 481 -21.60 10.56 -14.62
CA LEU A 481 -20.33 11.28 -14.47
C LEU A 481 -20.58 12.73 -14.01
N HIS A 482 -21.51 13.42 -14.67
CA HIS A 482 -21.89 14.78 -14.31
C HIS A 482 -22.37 14.89 -12.86
N LYS A 483 -23.20 13.95 -12.40
CA LYS A 483 -23.71 13.91 -11.02
C LYS A 483 -22.58 13.73 -9.99
N LEU A 484 -21.64 12.82 -10.27
CA LEU A 484 -20.52 12.53 -9.37
C LEU A 484 -19.50 13.68 -9.33
N LEU A 485 -19.16 14.24 -10.49
CA LEU A 485 -18.16 15.30 -10.61
C LEU A 485 -18.67 16.67 -10.14
N SER A 486 -20.00 16.87 -10.13
CA SER A 486 -20.64 18.04 -9.51
C SER A 486 -20.69 18.00 -7.97
N PHE A 487 -20.11 16.97 -7.34
CA PHE A 487 -20.06 16.88 -5.88
C PHE A 487 -19.27 18.05 -5.29
N GLU A 488 -19.89 18.79 -4.37
CA GLU A 488 -19.28 19.96 -3.74
C GLU A 488 -18.28 19.51 -2.66
N LEU A 489 -17.01 19.91 -2.80
CA LEU A 489 -15.96 19.62 -1.83
C LEU A 489 -15.78 20.77 -0.83
N SER A 490 -15.90 22.01 -1.31
CA SER A 490 -15.72 23.22 -0.49
C SER A 490 -16.66 24.34 -0.90
N ASP A 491 -17.07 25.14 0.07
CA ASP A 491 -17.79 26.40 -0.15
C ASP A 491 -16.87 27.52 -0.66
N LYS A 492 -15.55 27.29 -0.63
CA LYS A 492 -14.53 28.22 -1.13
C LYS A 492 -14.28 27.97 -2.62
N PRO A 493 -14.05 29.02 -3.42
CA PRO A 493 -13.78 28.90 -4.85
C PRO A 493 -12.38 28.35 -5.14
N CYS A 494 -12.27 27.59 -6.23
CA CYS A 494 -10.99 27.16 -6.79
C CYS A 494 -10.43 28.27 -7.70
N THR A 495 -9.75 29.25 -7.10
CA THR A 495 -9.29 30.44 -7.83
C THR A 495 -8.11 30.15 -8.77
N LEU A 496 -7.22 29.23 -8.40
CA LEU A 496 -6.01 28.92 -9.19
C LEU A 496 -6.37 28.40 -10.59
N PHE A 497 -7.22 27.37 -10.66
CA PHE A 497 -7.65 26.80 -11.93
C PHE A 497 -8.31 27.85 -12.84
N TYR A 498 -9.18 28.67 -12.26
CA TYR A 498 -9.81 29.76 -13.00
C TYR A 498 -8.82 30.81 -13.51
N GLU A 499 -7.84 31.21 -12.70
CA GLU A 499 -6.86 32.22 -13.09
C GLU A 499 -5.90 31.74 -14.19
N GLN A 500 -5.53 30.46 -14.18
CA GLN A 500 -4.59 29.89 -15.14
C GLN A 500 -5.24 29.40 -16.44
N SER A 501 -6.39 28.73 -16.37
CA SER A 501 -7.06 28.14 -17.54
C SER A 501 -8.20 29.00 -18.10
N GLY A 502 -8.79 29.88 -17.28
CA GLY A 502 -10.04 30.57 -17.62
C GLY A 502 -11.31 29.72 -17.48
N HIS A 503 -11.17 28.45 -17.08
CA HIS A 503 -12.27 27.50 -16.83
C HIS A 503 -12.68 27.43 -15.36
N GLY A 504 -13.79 26.77 -15.06
CA GLY A 504 -14.30 26.64 -13.68
C GLY A 504 -14.99 27.92 -13.15
N ASN A 505 -15.20 27.96 -11.83
CA ASN A 505 -15.97 29.03 -11.18
C ASN A 505 -15.14 29.90 -10.22
N ALA A 506 -14.83 31.12 -10.64
CA ALA A 506 -14.07 32.10 -9.87
C ALA A 506 -14.68 32.53 -8.52
N THR A 507 -15.97 32.27 -8.27
CA THR A 507 -16.70 32.83 -7.11
C THR A 507 -17.65 31.86 -6.42
N GLY A 508 -17.88 30.69 -7.00
CA GLY A 508 -18.79 29.66 -6.46
C GLY A 508 -18.07 28.61 -5.63
N PRO A 509 -18.79 27.61 -5.14
CA PRO A 509 -18.19 26.47 -4.45
C PRO A 509 -17.28 25.67 -5.40
N THR A 510 -16.31 24.97 -4.82
CA THR A 510 -15.43 24.04 -5.54
C THR A 510 -16.08 22.68 -5.62
N THR A 511 -16.25 22.18 -6.85
CA THR A 511 -16.71 20.82 -7.13
C THR A 511 -15.54 19.83 -7.26
N LEU A 512 -15.85 18.53 -7.31
CA LEU A 512 -14.86 17.49 -7.60
C LEU A 512 -14.22 17.68 -8.99
N ASP A 513 -14.97 18.16 -9.98
CA ASP A 513 -14.46 18.53 -11.30
C ASP A 513 -13.43 19.68 -11.20
N ASP A 514 -13.82 20.81 -10.57
CA ASP A 514 -12.93 21.98 -10.40
C ASP A 514 -11.63 21.60 -9.67
N PHE A 515 -11.77 20.79 -8.61
CA PHE A 515 -10.64 20.38 -7.79
C PHE A 515 -9.69 19.46 -8.54
N GLY A 516 -10.21 18.42 -9.22
CA GLY A 516 -9.35 17.52 -9.97
C GLY A 516 -8.67 18.21 -11.16
N GLN A 517 -9.34 19.17 -11.83
CA GLN A 517 -8.72 19.93 -12.92
C GLN A 517 -7.55 20.78 -12.40
N MET A 518 -7.74 21.42 -11.23
CA MET A 518 -6.67 22.10 -10.52
C MET A 518 -5.51 21.17 -10.21
N MET A 519 -5.77 19.93 -9.74
CA MET A 519 -4.72 18.95 -9.45
C MET A 519 -3.88 18.63 -10.69
N LEU A 520 -4.53 18.33 -11.83
CA LEU A 520 -3.84 18.01 -13.10
C LEU A 520 -3.02 19.20 -13.61
N LEU A 521 -3.58 20.41 -13.51
CA LEU A 521 -2.93 21.64 -13.94
C LEU A 521 -1.67 21.93 -13.10
N ALA A 522 -1.79 21.88 -11.77
CA ALA A 522 -0.70 22.17 -10.86
C ALA A 522 0.44 21.14 -10.99
N TYR A 523 0.10 19.85 -10.96
CA TYR A 523 1.08 18.77 -10.96
C TYR A 523 1.88 18.66 -12.27
N TYR A 524 1.19 18.58 -13.42
CA TYR A 524 1.89 18.48 -14.71
C TYR A 524 2.58 19.80 -15.09
N GLY A 525 2.10 20.93 -14.57
CA GLY A 525 2.69 22.24 -14.76
C GLY A 525 3.95 22.51 -13.94
N GLY A 526 4.22 21.71 -12.90
CA GLY A 526 5.29 21.98 -11.91
C GLY A 526 5.04 23.28 -11.11
N ASP A 527 3.77 23.55 -10.77
CA ASP A 527 3.29 24.74 -10.05
C ASP A 527 2.33 24.31 -8.93
N GLU A 528 2.78 23.38 -8.08
CA GLU A 528 2.07 22.88 -6.91
C GLU A 528 1.64 24.03 -5.96
N ILE A 529 0.52 23.83 -5.30
CA ILE A 529 -0.07 24.82 -4.42
C ILE A 529 0.61 24.75 -3.04
N GLY A 530 0.95 25.90 -2.50
CA GLY A 530 1.38 25.98 -1.10
C GLY A 530 0.29 25.49 -0.14
N GLU A 531 0.72 24.80 0.93
CA GLU A 531 -0.17 24.27 1.99
C GLU A 531 -1.19 25.30 2.52
N ASP A 532 -0.87 26.59 2.47
CA ASP A 532 -1.68 27.66 3.05
C ASP A 532 -2.95 28.00 2.23
N ASP A 533 -3.22 27.35 1.09
CA ASP A 533 -4.43 27.63 0.31
C ASP A 533 -5.71 27.29 1.11
N PRO A 534 -6.61 28.28 1.31
CA PRO A 534 -7.79 28.07 2.15
C PRO A 534 -8.80 27.03 1.63
N MET A 535 -8.87 26.82 0.31
CA MET A 535 -9.74 25.81 -0.29
C MET A 535 -9.13 24.42 -0.08
N VAL A 536 -7.83 24.25 -0.37
CA VAL A 536 -7.10 22.99 -0.13
C VAL A 536 -7.18 22.56 1.34
N GLN A 537 -6.90 23.47 2.28
CA GLN A 537 -7.00 23.18 3.72
C GLN A 537 -8.40 22.76 4.16
N ASP A 538 -9.44 23.38 3.60
CA ASP A 538 -10.83 23.02 3.90
C ASP A 538 -11.19 21.62 3.37
N VAL A 539 -10.78 21.31 2.13
CA VAL A 539 -11.01 19.99 1.52
C VAL A 539 -10.28 18.90 2.29
N LEU A 540 -8.99 19.06 2.56
CA LEU A 540 -8.19 18.09 3.30
C LEU A 540 -8.76 17.87 4.72
N ALA A 541 -9.10 18.94 5.45
CA ALA A 541 -9.67 18.81 6.79
C ALA A 541 -11.01 18.05 6.84
N LYS A 542 -11.87 18.23 5.83
CA LYS A 542 -13.15 17.50 5.74
C LYS A 542 -12.98 16.05 5.28
N PHE A 543 -11.95 15.75 4.49
CA PHE A 543 -11.58 14.37 4.22
C PHE A 543 -11.01 13.71 5.49
N GLU A 544 -10.05 14.32 6.18
CA GLU A 544 -9.49 13.80 7.44
C GLU A 544 -10.55 13.53 8.53
N SER A 545 -11.61 14.34 8.59
CA SER A 545 -12.72 14.13 9.54
C SER A 545 -13.66 12.99 9.15
N GLY A 546 -13.57 12.48 7.91
CA GLY A 546 -14.49 11.51 7.30
C GLY A 546 -15.81 12.11 6.80
N GLU A 547 -16.00 13.43 6.90
CA GLU A 547 -17.22 14.13 6.46
C GLU A 547 -17.46 13.96 4.96
N LEU A 548 -16.50 14.40 4.14
CA LEU A 548 -16.61 14.29 2.67
C LEU A 548 -16.66 12.84 2.21
N ALA A 549 -15.89 11.94 2.83
CA ALA A 549 -15.92 10.52 2.49
C ALA A 549 -17.32 9.90 2.72
N LYS A 550 -17.99 10.26 3.81
CA LYS A 550 -19.34 9.80 4.13
C LYS A 550 -20.39 10.38 3.19
N GLU A 551 -20.30 11.66 2.87
CA GLU A 551 -21.20 12.34 1.94
C GLU A 551 -21.04 11.82 0.51
N PHE A 552 -19.80 11.65 0.04
CA PHE A 552 -19.51 11.08 -1.26
C PHE A 552 -19.96 9.61 -1.35
N PHE A 553 -19.76 8.82 -0.29
CA PHE A 553 -20.30 7.46 -0.26
C PHE A 553 -21.82 7.42 -0.33
N ALA A 554 -22.51 8.35 0.33
CA ALA A 554 -23.97 8.45 0.21
C ALA A 554 -24.39 8.76 -1.24
N LEU A 555 -23.67 9.66 -1.92
CA LEU A 555 -23.87 9.97 -3.34
C LEU A 555 -23.60 8.74 -4.24
N LEU A 556 -22.52 8.00 -3.98
CA LEU A 556 -22.21 6.76 -4.71
C LEU A 556 -23.28 5.70 -4.50
N ARG A 557 -23.73 5.49 -3.26
CA ARG A 557 -24.81 4.55 -2.94
C ARG A 557 -26.09 4.92 -3.67
N GLU A 558 -26.47 6.19 -3.66
CA GLU A 558 -27.64 6.68 -4.39
C GLU A 558 -27.48 6.43 -5.90
N THR A 559 -26.34 6.81 -6.47
CA THR A 559 -26.08 6.68 -7.91
C THR A 559 -26.06 5.22 -8.37
N VAL A 560 -25.43 4.33 -7.62
CA VAL A 560 -25.35 2.90 -7.98
C VAL A 560 -26.67 2.18 -7.71
N VAL A 561 -27.26 2.37 -6.52
CA VAL A 561 -28.44 1.58 -6.10
C VAL A 561 -29.72 2.14 -6.71
N GLU A 562 -29.94 3.45 -6.61
CA GLU A 562 -31.16 4.08 -7.11
C GLU A 562 -31.06 4.31 -8.61
N ASP A 563 -30.08 5.06 -9.08
CA ASP A 563 -30.05 5.50 -10.48
C ASP A 563 -29.70 4.37 -11.43
N LEU A 564 -28.60 3.64 -11.18
CA LEU A 564 -28.16 2.55 -12.05
C LEU A 564 -28.96 1.26 -11.86
N VAL A 565 -29.00 0.68 -10.65
CA VAL A 565 -29.58 -0.66 -10.46
C VAL A 565 -31.11 -0.62 -10.51
N LYS A 566 -31.76 0.22 -9.70
CA LYS A 566 -33.23 0.26 -9.62
C LYS A 566 -33.84 0.93 -10.85
N ASN A 567 -33.46 2.19 -11.11
CA ASN A 567 -34.14 3.04 -12.09
C ASN A 567 -33.69 2.78 -13.53
N GLU A 568 -32.42 2.45 -13.76
CA GLU A 568 -31.92 2.19 -15.10
C GLU A 568 -32.00 0.71 -15.48
N ILE A 569 -31.44 -0.23 -14.70
CA ILE A 569 -31.38 -1.65 -15.11
C ILE A 569 -32.70 -2.38 -14.81
N LEU A 570 -33.13 -2.42 -13.54
CA LEU A 570 -34.24 -3.29 -13.13
C LEU A 570 -35.62 -2.77 -13.58
N ALA A 571 -35.81 -1.45 -13.67
CA ALA A 571 -37.07 -0.87 -14.12
C ALA A 571 -37.29 -1.03 -15.64
N ASN A 572 -36.22 -1.26 -16.40
CA ASN A 572 -36.23 -1.25 -17.86
C ASN A 572 -36.04 -2.62 -18.50
N ILE A 573 -35.82 -3.66 -17.69
CA ILE A 573 -35.78 -5.06 -18.12
C ILE A 573 -37.05 -5.73 -17.58
N ASP A 574 -37.79 -6.38 -18.48
CA ASP A 574 -39.03 -7.08 -18.16
C ASP A 574 -38.77 -8.54 -17.76
N PHE A 575 -39.50 -8.99 -16.75
CA PHE A 575 -39.64 -10.41 -16.44
C PHE A 575 -40.67 -11.06 -17.37
N ASN A 576 -40.17 -11.89 -18.29
CA ASN A 576 -40.99 -12.66 -19.22
C ASN A 576 -41.00 -14.15 -18.83
N PRO A 577 -41.81 -14.58 -17.83
CA PRO A 577 -41.88 -15.98 -17.43
C PRO A 577 -42.39 -16.91 -18.54
N GLY A 578 -43.00 -16.38 -19.61
CA GLY A 578 -43.31 -17.14 -20.83
C GLY A 578 -42.07 -17.72 -21.51
N GLU A 579 -40.93 -17.02 -21.44
CA GLU A 579 -39.64 -17.45 -22.04
C GLU A 579 -38.99 -18.64 -21.32
N LEU A 580 -39.51 -19.02 -20.15
CA LEU A 580 -39.18 -20.29 -19.50
C LEU A 580 -39.65 -21.49 -20.33
N PHE A 581 -40.62 -21.31 -21.25
CA PHE A 581 -41.24 -22.39 -22.04
C PHE A 581 -41.33 -22.01 -23.52
N PRO A 582 -40.32 -22.34 -24.34
CA PRO A 582 -40.24 -21.89 -25.74
C PRO A 582 -41.46 -22.26 -26.60
N ASP A 583 -41.72 -21.43 -27.61
CA ASP A 583 -42.77 -21.64 -28.60
C ASP A 583 -42.65 -23.00 -29.32
N GLY A 584 -43.76 -23.71 -29.45
CA GLY A 584 -43.81 -25.04 -30.08
C GLY A 584 -43.46 -26.22 -29.16
N THR A 585 -43.20 -25.98 -27.87
CA THR A 585 -43.07 -27.03 -26.84
C THR A 585 -44.44 -27.45 -26.28
N LEU A 586 -44.50 -28.63 -25.65
CA LEU A 586 -45.72 -29.15 -25.01
C LEU A 586 -46.22 -28.25 -23.86
N LEU A 587 -45.35 -27.36 -23.35
CA LEU A 587 -45.58 -26.47 -22.20
C LEU A 587 -45.76 -24.99 -22.59
N ALA A 588 -45.79 -24.64 -23.89
CA ALA A 588 -45.98 -23.24 -24.32
C ALA A 588 -47.29 -22.62 -23.76
N LEU A 589 -48.38 -23.40 -23.70
CA LEU A 589 -49.63 -22.97 -23.06
C LEU A 589 -49.47 -22.71 -21.54
N THR A 590 -48.54 -23.42 -20.89
CA THR A 590 -48.18 -23.18 -19.48
C THR A 590 -47.40 -21.88 -19.33
N GLY A 591 -46.53 -21.54 -20.28
CA GLY A 591 -45.87 -20.23 -20.38
C GLY A 591 -46.87 -19.09 -20.54
N ASP A 592 -47.83 -19.20 -21.46
CA ASP A 592 -48.90 -18.19 -21.66
C ASP A 592 -49.74 -17.96 -20.39
N ILE A 593 -50.07 -19.04 -19.68
CA ILE A 593 -50.82 -18.97 -18.41
C ILE A 593 -49.96 -18.34 -17.32
N LEU A 594 -48.68 -18.72 -17.22
CA LEU A 594 -47.76 -18.18 -16.23
C LEU A 594 -47.52 -16.69 -16.47
N GLN A 595 -47.38 -16.26 -17.72
CA GLN A 595 -47.29 -14.85 -18.11
C GLN A 595 -48.55 -14.09 -17.68
N ALA A 596 -49.74 -14.58 -18.01
CA ALA A 596 -51.00 -13.94 -17.63
C ALA A 596 -51.20 -13.85 -16.10
N VAL A 597 -50.77 -14.89 -15.36
CA VAL A 597 -50.83 -14.92 -13.89
C VAL A 597 -49.82 -13.96 -13.29
N SER A 598 -48.57 -13.95 -13.76
CA SER A 598 -47.53 -13.04 -13.28
C SER A 598 -47.90 -11.58 -13.54
N THR A 599 -48.39 -11.25 -14.75
CA THR A 599 -48.84 -9.88 -15.06
C THR A 599 -50.03 -9.45 -14.21
N ALA A 600 -50.96 -10.36 -13.89
CA ALA A 600 -52.06 -10.05 -12.98
C ALA A 600 -51.58 -9.85 -11.52
N LEU A 601 -50.62 -10.66 -11.06
CA LEU A 601 -50.03 -10.57 -9.72
C LEU A 601 -49.20 -9.30 -9.54
N LEU A 602 -48.45 -8.90 -10.58
CA LEU A 602 -47.61 -7.71 -10.60
C LEU A 602 -48.38 -6.43 -10.96
N GLY A 603 -49.70 -6.50 -11.13
CA GLY A 603 -50.54 -5.31 -11.37
C GLY A 603 -50.36 -4.69 -12.76
N GLY A 604 -49.82 -5.43 -13.73
CA GLY A 604 -49.60 -4.97 -15.11
C GLY A 604 -48.19 -4.43 -15.39
N ASP A 605 -47.35 -4.25 -14.37
CA ASP A 605 -45.94 -3.86 -14.50
C ASP A 605 -45.07 -5.11 -14.37
N ASN A 606 -44.50 -5.58 -15.48
CA ASN A 606 -43.68 -6.78 -15.49
C ASN A 606 -42.18 -6.49 -15.29
N SER A 607 -41.77 -5.27 -14.95
CA SER A 607 -40.37 -4.95 -14.72
C SER A 607 -39.74 -5.86 -13.66
N LEU A 608 -38.45 -6.17 -13.83
CA LEU A 608 -37.69 -6.90 -12.82
C LEU A 608 -37.70 -6.17 -11.48
N LEU A 609 -37.74 -4.84 -11.47
CA LEU A 609 -37.87 -4.04 -10.26
C LEU A 609 -39.16 -4.36 -9.50
N ASN A 610 -40.31 -4.36 -10.18
CA ASN A 610 -41.59 -4.66 -9.54
C ASN A 610 -41.67 -6.12 -9.07
N LEU A 611 -41.07 -7.05 -9.83
CA LEU A 611 -40.91 -8.45 -9.41
C LEU A 611 -40.09 -8.55 -8.12
N VAL A 612 -38.89 -7.96 -8.09
CA VAL A 612 -37.99 -7.98 -6.93
C VAL A 612 -38.69 -7.38 -5.72
N ASN A 613 -39.29 -6.20 -5.84
CA ASN A 613 -40.00 -5.55 -4.75
C ASN A 613 -41.19 -6.39 -4.24
N SER A 614 -41.93 -7.02 -5.14
CA SER A 614 -43.06 -7.89 -4.78
C SER A 614 -42.61 -9.15 -4.04
N VAL A 615 -41.46 -9.74 -4.42
CA VAL A 615 -40.89 -10.93 -3.77
C VAL A 615 -40.32 -10.60 -2.40
N LEU A 616 -39.51 -9.54 -2.31
CA LEU A 616 -38.89 -9.12 -1.04
C LEU A 616 -39.93 -8.63 -0.03
N GLY A 617 -41.02 -8.02 -0.49
CA GLY A 617 -42.12 -7.52 0.34
C GLY A 617 -43.08 -8.58 0.90
N ILE A 618 -42.85 -9.88 0.64
CA ILE A 618 -43.70 -10.96 1.19
C ILE A 618 -43.43 -11.08 2.70
N ALA A 619 -44.49 -11.11 3.51
CA ALA A 619 -44.41 -11.19 4.99
C ALA A 619 -43.65 -12.41 5.57
N LEU A 620 -43.21 -13.36 4.73
CA LEU A 620 -42.39 -14.52 5.10
C LEU A 620 -40.88 -14.25 4.93
N VAL A 621 -40.49 -13.21 4.20
CA VAL A 621 -39.10 -12.79 4.06
C VAL A 621 -38.70 -12.10 5.36
N PRO A 622 -37.57 -12.47 5.99
CA PRO A 622 -37.08 -11.79 7.19
C PRO A 622 -36.93 -10.29 6.94
N ASP A 623 -37.25 -9.45 7.92
CA ASP A 623 -37.20 -7.98 7.80
C ASP A 623 -35.86 -7.47 7.24
N LYS A 624 -34.75 -8.12 7.61
CA LYS A 624 -33.40 -7.81 7.13
C LYS A 624 -33.16 -8.07 5.63
N TYR A 625 -34.07 -8.73 4.94
CA TYR A 625 -34.02 -8.99 3.50
C TYR A 625 -35.28 -8.50 2.77
N SER A 626 -36.11 -7.67 3.41
CA SER A 626 -37.42 -7.28 2.87
C SER A 626 -37.39 -6.18 1.79
N SER A 627 -36.21 -5.61 1.53
CA SER A 627 -35.94 -4.68 0.43
C SER A 627 -34.49 -4.82 -0.02
N LEU A 628 -34.16 -4.29 -1.21
CA LEU A 628 -32.78 -4.24 -1.68
C LEU A 628 -31.89 -3.43 -0.73
N ASP A 629 -32.43 -2.36 -0.15
CA ASP A 629 -31.72 -1.52 0.83
C ASP A 629 -31.44 -2.29 2.12
N ASN A 630 -32.42 -3.04 2.64
CA ASN A 630 -32.23 -3.87 3.83
C ASN A 630 -31.21 -4.99 3.58
N ILE A 631 -31.21 -5.57 2.37
CA ILE A 631 -30.20 -6.57 1.96
C ILE A 631 -28.81 -5.93 1.98
N LEU A 632 -28.63 -4.75 1.39
CA LEU A 632 -27.35 -4.05 1.37
C LEU A 632 -26.89 -3.65 2.78
N ASP A 633 -27.79 -3.11 3.60
CA ASP A 633 -27.51 -2.74 4.99
C ASP A 633 -27.15 -3.99 5.82
N THR A 634 -27.78 -5.13 5.56
CA THR A 634 -27.48 -6.40 6.25
C THR A 634 -26.18 -7.05 5.79
N LEU A 635 -25.85 -6.96 4.50
CA LEU A 635 -24.66 -7.59 3.93
C LEU A 635 -23.40 -6.75 4.15
N ILE A 636 -23.54 -5.43 4.26
CA ILE A 636 -22.40 -4.50 4.21
C ILE A 636 -22.44 -3.44 5.35
N GLY A 637 -23.60 -3.17 5.96
CA GLY A 637 -23.79 -2.04 6.88
C GLY A 637 -23.04 -2.12 8.21
N ASP A 638 -23.21 -3.20 8.96
CA ASP A 638 -22.78 -3.27 10.37
C ASP A 638 -21.25 -3.41 10.55
N GLU A 639 -20.52 -3.84 9.52
CA GLU A 639 -19.05 -4.03 9.57
C GLU A 639 -18.27 -2.96 8.78
N PHE A 640 -18.85 -2.39 7.72
CA PHE A 640 -18.09 -1.55 6.77
C PHE A 640 -18.48 -0.06 6.74
N PHE A 641 -19.67 0.32 7.22
CA PHE A 641 -20.15 1.72 7.17
C PHE A 641 -20.25 2.38 8.55
N VAL A 642 -19.17 2.27 9.33
CA VAL A 642 -19.02 2.97 10.62
C VAL A 642 -18.20 4.25 10.47
N ASP A 643 -18.39 5.23 11.35
CA ASP A 643 -17.72 6.55 11.25
C ASP A 643 -16.19 6.44 11.21
N SER A 644 -15.59 5.50 11.95
CA SER A 644 -14.15 5.25 11.89
C SER A 644 -13.69 4.80 10.50
N GLN A 645 -14.54 4.11 9.73
CA GLN A 645 -14.18 3.71 8.37
C GLN A 645 -14.20 4.88 7.40
N PHE A 646 -15.19 5.76 7.51
CA PHE A 646 -15.21 6.98 6.70
C PHE A 646 -14.02 7.89 7.01
N GLN A 647 -13.60 7.96 8.27
CA GLN A 647 -12.38 8.67 8.67
C GLN A 647 -11.13 8.06 8.04
N ALA A 648 -11.02 6.73 7.99
CA ALA A 648 -9.88 6.08 7.34
C ALA A 648 -9.85 6.28 5.82
N TRP A 649 -10.99 6.19 5.16
CA TRP A 649 -11.09 6.47 3.72
C TRP A 649 -10.75 7.92 3.42
N GLY A 650 -11.30 8.84 4.21
CA GLY A 650 -11.02 10.25 4.10
C GLY A 650 -9.55 10.58 4.33
N HIS A 651 -8.90 9.97 5.34
CA HIS A 651 -7.46 10.08 5.55
C HIS A 651 -6.64 9.61 4.34
N THR A 652 -7.00 8.44 3.77
CA THR A 652 -6.30 7.90 2.59
C THR A 652 -6.45 8.83 1.39
N ILE A 653 -7.65 9.34 1.13
CA ILE A 653 -7.91 10.30 0.04
C ILE A 653 -7.15 11.61 0.29
N SER A 654 -7.17 12.12 1.52
CA SER A 654 -6.44 13.33 1.93
C SER A 654 -4.94 13.18 1.66
N TRP A 655 -4.33 12.07 2.07
CA TRP A 655 -2.92 11.77 1.80
C TRP A 655 -2.58 11.66 0.31
N MET A 656 -3.40 10.93 -0.46
CA MET A 656 -3.21 10.80 -1.91
C MET A 656 -3.41 12.11 -2.66
N VAL A 657 -4.28 12.99 -2.17
CA VAL A 657 -4.50 14.31 -2.77
C VAL A 657 -3.38 15.26 -2.37
N SER A 658 -2.96 15.27 -1.10
CA SER A 658 -1.92 16.18 -0.62
C SER A 658 -0.62 15.97 -1.36
N THR A 659 -0.19 14.73 -1.59
CA THR A 659 1.04 14.43 -2.35
C THR A 659 1.02 14.88 -3.81
N LEU A 660 -0.15 15.15 -4.39
CA LEU A 660 -0.30 15.56 -5.79
C LEU A 660 -0.30 17.09 -5.97
N ILE A 661 -0.66 17.83 -4.91
CA ILE A 661 -0.88 19.29 -5.02
C ILE A 661 -0.11 20.11 -4.01
N ILE A 662 0.41 19.49 -2.95
CA ILE A 662 1.20 20.18 -1.95
C ILE A 662 2.66 19.81 -2.17
N ASP A 663 3.45 20.86 -2.31
CA ASP A 663 4.89 20.71 -2.26
C ASP A 663 5.48 21.19 -0.91
N HIS A 664 5.99 20.22 -0.16
CA HIS A 664 6.64 20.38 1.14
C HIS A 664 8.14 20.72 1.03
N ASN A 665 8.76 20.66 -0.15
CA ASN A 665 10.20 20.86 -0.33
C ASN A 665 10.47 22.19 -1.05
N PRO A 666 11.18 23.16 -0.45
CA PRO A 666 11.49 24.44 -1.11
C PRO A 666 12.23 24.34 -2.45
N MET A 667 12.83 23.18 -2.79
CA MET A 667 13.43 22.93 -4.12
C MET A 667 12.42 22.50 -5.19
N ARG A 668 11.24 22.01 -4.79
CA ARG A 668 10.13 21.60 -5.65
C ARG A 668 9.14 22.76 -5.88
N GLN A 669 9.26 23.87 -5.13
CA GLN A 669 8.37 25.02 -5.31
C GLN A 669 8.74 25.73 -6.62
N ALA A 670 7.94 25.49 -7.67
CA ALA A 670 8.13 25.99 -9.03
C ALA A 670 9.33 25.36 -9.78
N ASP A 671 9.22 24.06 -10.09
CA ASP A 671 10.18 23.20 -10.82
C ASP A 671 10.58 23.66 -12.24
N GLY A 672 10.06 24.80 -12.68
CA GLY A 672 10.36 25.39 -13.96
C GLY A 672 11.77 25.97 -14.06
N SER A 673 12.43 26.47 -13.01
CA SER A 673 13.80 27.02 -13.12
C SER A 673 14.50 27.18 -11.77
N TYR A 674 15.66 26.55 -11.60
CA TYR A 674 16.39 26.57 -10.32
C TYR A 674 17.89 26.32 -10.51
N ALA A 675 18.66 26.59 -9.45
CA ALA A 675 20.08 26.30 -9.39
C ALA A 675 20.39 25.34 -8.24
N ILE A 676 21.05 24.22 -8.53
CA ILE A 676 21.50 23.23 -7.54
C ILE A 676 23.01 23.27 -7.47
N THR A 677 23.54 23.25 -6.25
CA THR A 677 24.96 23.06 -5.99
C THR A 677 25.18 21.79 -5.17
N TYR A 678 26.03 20.90 -5.64
CA TYR A 678 26.56 19.79 -4.85
C TYR A 678 28.01 20.11 -4.45
N SER A 679 28.25 20.12 -3.13
CA SER A 679 29.54 20.50 -2.51
C SER A 679 30.19 19.36 -1.71
N GLY A 680 29.71 18.14 -1.89
CA GLY A 680 30.12 16.96 -1.11
C GLY A 680 28.99 16.38 -0.27
N PRO A 681 29.29 15.31 0.50
CA PRO A 681 28.30 14.64 1.34
C PRO A 681 27.62 15.57 2.33
N GLU A 682 26.31 15.40 2.47
CA GLU A 682 25.45 16.18 3.34
C GLU A 682 25.21 15.49 4.69
N ASP A 683 24.71 16.27 5.66
CA ASP A 683 24.25 15.70 6.92
C ASP A 683 23.03 14.81 6.65
N VAL A 684 23.13 13.53 7.03
CA VAL A 684 22.03 12.57 6.86
C VAL A 684 20.98 12.80 7.93
N GLU A 685 19.78 13.21 7.52
CA GLU A 685 18.62 13.22 8.40
C GLU A 685 18.15 11.79 8.65
N ALA A 686 18.36 11.32 9.88
CA ALA A 686 17.88 10.03 10.34
C ALA A 686 16.58 10.21 11.14
N THR A 687 15.49 9.63 10.66
CA THR A 687 14.17 9.68 11.32
C THR A 687 13.57 8.29 11.45
N VAL A 688 12.47 8.17 12.20
CA VAL A 688 11.71 6.92 12.30
C VAL A 688 10.92 6.68 11.00
N GLU A 689 10.46 7.75 10.36
CA GLU A 689 9.65 7.74 9.13
C GLU A 689 10.43 7.21 7.93
N ASN A 690 11.72 7.57 7.81
CA ASN A 690 12.62 7.03 6.77
C ASN A 690 13.35 5.75 7.20
N TYR A 691 12.99 5.18 8.35
CA TYR A 691 13.55 3.96 8.94
C TYR A 691 15.08 3.98 9.16
N ARG A 692 15.74 5.14 9.15
CA ARG A 692 17.16 5.24 9.55
C ARG A 692 17.34 5.19 11.05
N LEU A 693 16.34 5.66 11.81
CA LEU A 693 16.23 5.37 13.23
C LEU A 693 15.35 4.12 13.45
N PRO A 694 15.57 3.37 14.55
CA PRO A 694 14.71 2.24 14.91
C PRO A 694 13.22 2.60 14.91
N SER A 695 12.47 1.93 14.04
CA SER A 695 11.02 2.03 13.90
C SER A 695 10.35 0.73 14.36
N ASN A 696 9.05 0.77 14.65
CA ASN A 696 8.28 -0.40 15.08
C ASN A 696 8.90 -1.10 16.31
N ILE A 697 9.43 -0.32 17.26
CA ILE A 697 10.04 -0.88 18.47
C ILE A 697 8.94 -1.56 19.30
N ALA A 698 9.14 -2.83 19.61
CA ALA A 698 8.27 -3.60 20.50
C ALA A 698 9.08 -4.42 21.49
N ILE A 699 8.63 -4.45 22.76
CA ILE A 699 9.19 -5.33 23.78
C ILE A 699 8.19 -6.40 24.23
N THR A 700 8.64 -7.64 24.31
CA THR A 700 7.86 -8.79 24.78
C THR A 700 8.63 -9.55 25.86
N MET A 701 7.94 -10.41 26.60
CA MET A 701 8.61 -11.31 27.53
C MET A 701 9.28 -12.44 26.76
N SER A 702 10.52 -12.74 27.14
CA SER A 702 11.25 -13.89 26.60
C SER A 702 10.78 -15.21 27.21
N GLY A 703 11.43 -16.33 26.85
CA GLY A 703 11.25 -17.61 27.54
C GLY A 703 11.81 -17.66 28.97
N SER A 704 12.53 -16.63 29.43
CA SER A 704 13.03 -16.50 30.81
C SER A 704 12.07 -15.64 31.65
N PRO A 705 11.77 -16.02 32.92
CA PRO A 705 10.95 -15.22 33.84
C PRO A 705 11.50 -13.80 34.11
N VAL A 706 12.77 -13.59 33.81
CA VAL A 706 13.47 -12.31 33.96
C VAL A 706 14.20 -11.91 32.68
N GLY A 707 13.59 -12.15 31.52
CA GLY A 707 14.16 -11.77 30.22
C GLY A 707 13.18 -11.03 29.32
N ALA A 708 13.75 -10.21 28.43
CA ALA A 708 13.04 -9.34 27.52
C ALA A 708 13.51 -9.61 26.08
N ASP A 709 12.58 -9.68 25.14
CA ASP A 709 12.88 -9.64 23.71
C ASP A 709 12.47 -8.28 23.15
N ILE A 710 13.33 -7.68 22.34
CA ILE A 710 13.17 -6.36 21.74
C ILE A 710 13.28 -6.54 20.23
N THR A 711 12.29 -6.04 19.50
CA THR A 711 12.24 -6.10 18.03
C THR A 711 12.09 -4.70 17.46
N TRP A 712 12.74 -4.40 16.34
CA TRP A 712 12.53 -3.16 15.59
C TRP A 712 12.88 -3.36 14.10
N LEU A 713 12.51 -2.38 13.29
CA LEU A 713 12.80 -2.32 11.85
C LEU A 713 13.67 -1.10 11.53
N THR A 714 14.52 -1.23 10.53
CA THR A 714 15.26 -0.13 9.90
C THR A 714 15.31 -0.31 8.38
N LYS A 715 15.74 0.72 7.64
CA LYS A 715 16.01 0.67 6.20
C LYS A 715 16.97 -0.49 5.91
N TYR A 716 16.80 -1.18 4.78
CA TYR A 716 17.60 -2.37 4.40
C TYR A 716 19.12 -2.16 4.48
N SER A 717 19.60 -0.94 4.28
CA SER A 717 21.01 -0.53 4.35
C SER A 717 21.55 -0.37 5.78
N VAL A 718 20.67 -0.25 6.77
CA VAL A 718 21.01 -0.14 8.19
C VAL A 718 21.01 -1.53 8.81
N THR A 719 22.20 -2.06 9.06
CA THR A 719 22.38 -3.44 9.54
C THR A 719 22.89 -3.52 10.98
N GLY A 720 23.30 -2.38 11.57
CA GLY A 720 23.71 -2.29 12.97
C GLY A 720 22.60 -2.79 13.91
N THR A 721 22.94 -3.74 14.79
CA THR A 721 22.01 -4.33 15.75
C THR A 721 22.59 -4.19 17.14
N ASP A 722 22.75 -2.94 17.56
CA ASP A 722 23.38 -2.58 18.81
C ASP A 722 22.33 -2.25 19.86
N ILE A 723 22.67 -2.57 21.12
CA ILE A 723 21.89 -2.20 22.29
C ILE A 723 22.83 -1.65 23.36
N GLN A 724 22.37 -0.62 24.06
CA GLN A 724 23.01 -0.13 25.28
C GLN A 724 22.00 -0.19 26.41
N ILE A 725 22.43 -0.68 27.57
CA ILE A 725 21.56 -0.89 28.74
C ILE A 725 22.27 -0.33 29.96
N VAL A 726 21.60 0.54 30.71
CA VAL A 726 22.11 1.09 31.98
C VAL A 726 21.06 0.94 33.07
N ASN A 727 21.49 1.05 34.33
CA ASN A 727 20.54 1.16 35.44
C ASN A 727 19.56 2.31 35.21
N TYR A 728 18.29 2.11 35.57
CA TYR A 728 17.24 3.10 35.33
C TYR A 728 17.58 4.48 35.90
N SER A 729 17.38 5.50 35.07
CA SER A 729 17.41 6.93 35.40
C SER A 729 16.38 7.63 34.54
N GLU A 730 15.75 8.71 35.06
CA GLU A 730 14.88 9.57 34.24
C GLU A 730 15.65 10.23 33.08
N ASN A 731 16.97 10.39 33.23
CA ASN A 731 17.87 10.88 32.19
C ASN A 731 19.07 9.92 32.13
N PRO A 732 19.01 8.82 31.35
CA PRO A 732 20.08 7.84 31.30
C PRO A 732 21.33 8.40 30.61
N ASP A 733 22.50 8.18 31.21
CA ASP A 733 23.80 8.41 30.57
C ASP A 733 24.29 7.06 30.03
N PHE A 734 24.10 6.81 28.74
CA PHE A 734 24.52 5.57 28.10
C PHE A 734 26.03 5.47 27.84
N GLU A 735 26.77 6.60 27.94
CA GLU A 735 28.21 6.62 27.70
C GLU A 735 29.02 6.30 28.97
N ASN A 736 28.55 6.77 30.13
CA ASN A 736 29.22 6.59 31.42
C ASN A 736 28.40 5.84 32.47
N GLY A 737 27.22 5.37 32.09
CA GLY A 737 26.30 4.63 32.96
C GLY A 737 26.92 3.34 33.51
N THR A 738 26.35 2.86 34.61
CA THR A 738 26.75 1.57 35.17
C THR A 738 25.77 0.49 34.74
N GLU A 739 26.30 -0.60 34.21
CA GLU A 739 25.55 -1.81 33.89
C GLU A 739 25.75 -2.84 35.01
N TYR A 740 24.66 -3.28 35.64
CA TYR A 740 24.67 -4.40 36.59
C TYR A 740 23.40 -5.23 36.40
N GLY A 741 23.47 -6.52 36.67
CA GLY A 741 22.29 -7.40 36.64
C GLY A 741 21.90 -7.91 35.26
N ILE A 742 22.77 -7.79 34.25
CA ILE A 742 22.62 -8.43 32.94
C ILE A 742 23.41 -9.74 32.95
N ASP A 743 22.74 -10.85 32.63
CA ASP A 743 23.35 -12.18 32.52
C ASP A 743 23.86 -12.43 31.09
N SER A 744 23.01 -12.19 30.09
CA SER A 744 23.35 -12.36 28.68
C SER A 744 22.55 -11.44 27.77
N VAL A 745 23.17 -11.09 26.65
CA VAL A 745 22.53 -10.38 25.53
C VAL A 745 22.87 -11.17 24.26
N SER A 746 21.87 -11.45 23.45
CA SER A 746 22.03 -12.01 22.11
C SER A 746 21.24 -11.18 21.11
N SER A 747 21.84 -10.91 19.96
CA SER A 747 21.21 -10.17 18.88
C SER A 747 21.18 -10.99 17.59
N HIS A 748 20.20 -10.68 16.75
CA HIS A 748 20.02 -11.24 15.43
C HIS A 748 19.46 -10.17 14.49
N THR A 749 19.83 -10.28 13.22
CA THR A 749 19.48 -9.35 12.16
C THR A 749 19.08 -10.19 10.95
N ASP A 750 17.92 -9.89 10.38
CA ASP A 750 17.41 -10.55 9.18
C ASP A 750 16.91 -9.50 8.19
N SER A 751 17.03 -9.81 6.90
CA SER A 751 16.25 -9.11 5.88
C SER A 751 14.81 -9.60 5.93
N THR A 752 13.86 -8.69 5.80
CA THR A 752 12.43 -8.98 5.71
C THR A 752 11.79 -8.16 4.61
N VAL A 753 10.81 -8.74 3.92
CA VAL A 753 10.00 -8.03 2.92
C VAL A 753 8.68 -7.64 3.58
N ILE A 754 8.31 -6.38 3.43
CA ILE A 754 7.15 -5.78 4.08
C ILE A 754 6.23 -5.25 2.99
N SER A 755 4.94 -5.54 3.10
CA SER A 755 3.94 -5.13 2.11
C SER A 755 3.16 -3.88 2.54
N TYR A 756 2.85 -3.04 1.56
CA TYR A 756 2.06 -1.82 1.70
C TYR A 756 1.04 -1.76 0.57
N PRO A 757 -0.19 -1.29 0.84
CA PRO A 757 -1.13 -0.98 -0.21
C PRO A 757 -0.94 0.46 -0.69
N GLY A 758 -1.04 0.70 -2.00
CA GLY A 758 -1.09 2.06 -2.53
C GLY A 758 -2.38 2.80 -2.19
N ALA A 759 -3.48 2.07 -1.96
CA ALA A 759 -4.70 2.62 -1.40
C ALA A 759 -5.37 1.65 -0.42
N ASP A 760 -5.75 2.14 0.77
CA ASP A 760 -6.40 1.34 1.80
C ASP A 760 -7.82 1.84 2.12
N LEU A 761 -8.83 1.03 1.76
CA LEU A 761 -10.23 1.25 2.16
C LEU A 761 -10.60 0.41 3.40
N GLY A 762 -9.61 0.01 4.19
CA GLY A 762 -9.66 -0.73 5.45
C GLY A 762 -9.78 -2.22 5.33
N ILE A 763 -10.81 -2.68 4.62
CA ILE A 763 -11.08 -4.11 4.44
C ILE A 763 -10.67 -4.63 3.06
N ILE A 764 -10.39 -3.69 2.15
CA ILE A 764 -9.88 -3.94 0.82
C ILE A 764 -8.74 -2.94 0.61
N ALA A 765 -7.59 -3.47 0.25
CA ALA A 765 -6.42 -2.75 -0.20
C ALA A 765 -6.26 -2.98 -1.71
N PHE A 766 -5.70 -1.99 -2.40
CA PHE A 766 -5.36 -2.07 -3.81
C PHE A 766 -3.90 -1.65 -4.02
N LEU A 767 -3.33 -2.10 -5.15
CA LEU A 767 -1.98 -1.72 -5.57
C LEU A 767 -0.95 -2.09 -4.49
N ASP A 768 -0.97 -3.34 -4.06
CA ASP A 768 -0.01 -3.83 -3.08
C ASP A 768 1.40 -3.81 -3.70
N PHE A 769 2.35 -3.20 -2.99
CA PHE A 769 3.77 -3.24 -3.28
C PHE A 769 4.54 -3.77 -2.07
N GLU A 770 5.79 -4.16 -2.30
CA GLU A 770 6.64 -4.83 -1.33
C GLU A 770 8.01 -4.17 -1.29
N LYS A 771 8.57 -4.03 -0.08
CA LYS A 771 9.87 -3.39 0.13
C LYS A 771 10.70 -4.13 1.14
N GLU A 772 12.01 -4.16 0.92
CA GLU A 772 12.97 -4.80 1.81
C GLU A 772 13.34 -3.88 2.98
N TYR A 773 13.37 -4.44 4.19
CA TYR A 773 13.80 -3.81 5.42
C TYR A 773 14.73 -4.73 6.21
N THR A 774 15.47 -4.14 7.14
CA THR A 774 16.22 -4.90 8.14
C THR A 774 15.39 -5.06 9.39
N ARG A 775 15.14 -6.31 9.79
CA ARG A 775 14.54 -6.67 11.07
C ARG A 775 15.62 -7.00 12.08
N HIS A 776 15.49 -6.41 13.26
CA HIS A 776 16.45 -6.56 14.34
C HIS A 776 15.77 -7.18 15.55
N CYS A 777 16.45 -8.13 16.18
CA CYS A 777 15.99 -8.76 17.41
C CYS A 777 17.10 -8.82 18.43
N VAL A 778 16.77 -8.46 19.67
CA VAL A 778 17.66 -8.56 20.82
C VAL A 778 16.94 -9.26 21.95
N THR A 779 17.53 -10.33 22.47
CA THR A 779 17.11 -10.99 23.71
C THR A 779 18.06 -10.59 24.82
N VAL A 780 17.52 -10.09 25.93
CA VAL A 780 18.25 -9.73 27.15
C VAL A 780 17.76 -10.61 28.30
N ASN A 781 18.68 -11.30 28.97
CA ASN A 781 18.40 -12.01 30.22
C ASN A 781 19.03 -11.25 31.38
N PHE A 782 18.23 -10.98 32.41
CA PHE A 782 18.67 -10.34 33.64
C PHE A 782 18.97 -11.38 34.72
N THR A 783 19.81 -11.02 35.70
CA THR A 783 20.14 -11.92 36.82
C THR A 783 19.09 -11.90 37.92
N GLU A 784 18.29 -10.83 38.00
CA GLU A 784 17.25 -10.60 39.01
C GLU A 784 16.24 -9.56 38.53
N SER A 785 15.15 -9.39 39.29
CA SER A 785 14.18 -8.31 39.07
C SER A 785 14.84 -6.94 39.18
N GLY A 786 14.46 -6.01 38.30
CA GLY A 786 15.07 -4.69 38.23
C GLY A 786 14.42 -3.80 37.18
N LYS A 787 14.84 -2.53 37.19
CA LYS A 787 14.41 -1.52 36.23
C LYS A 787 15.64 -0.96 35.52
N TYR A 788 15.59 -0.95 34.18
CA TYR A 788 16.71 -0.63 33.31
C TYR A 788 16.28 0.39 32.26
N SER A 789 17.18 1.29 31.88
CA SER A 789 17.02 2.14 30.70
C SER A 789 17.81 1.53 29.56
N TYR A 790 17.23 1.51 28.35
CA TYR A 790 17.89 0.97 27.17
C TYR A 790 17.72 1.89 25.95
N ARG A 791 18.59 1.72 24.96
CA ARG A 791 18.37 2.22 23.59
C ARG A 791 18.92 1.21 22.59
N VAL A 792 18.29 1.14 21.41
CA VAL A 792 18.68 0.26 20.30
C VAL A 792 19.07 1.09 19.08
N GLY A 793 19.84 0.53 18.15
CA GLY A 793 20.19 1.22 16.91
C GLY A 793 21.48 0.75 16.26
N ASP A 794 22.10 1.64 15.49
CA ASP A 794 23.39 1.44 14.83
C ASP A 794 24.45 2.36 15.48
N ALA A 795 25.30 1.77 16.31
CA ALA A 795 26.33 2.49 17.05
C ALA A 795 27.39 3.10 16.14
N SER A 796 27.63 2.52 14.96
CA SER A 796 28.63 3.00 14.01
C SER A 796 28.23 4.32 13.35
N ARG A 797 26.92 4.54 13.22
CA ARG A 797 26.31 5.76 12.66
C ARG A 797 25.88 6.76 13.74
N GLY A 798 25.79 6.32 15.00
CA GLY A 798 25.23 7.11 16.09
C GLY A 798 23.71 7.27 16.00
N TRP A 799 23.05 6.40 15.23
CA TRP A 799 21.61 6.39 15.01
C TRP A 799 20.96 5.50 16.06
N TRP A 800 20.43 6.14 17.11
CA TRP A 800 19.85 5.49 18.26
C TRP A 800 18.37 5.82 18.40
N SER A 801 17.59 4.87 18.91
CA SER A 801 16.24 5.13 19.39
C SER A 801 16.25 6.13 20.55
N GLU A 802 15.09 6.74 20.80
CA GLU A 802 14.82 7.34 22.11
C GLU A 802 14.98 6.30 23.23
N PRO A 803 15.34 6.72 24.47
CA PRO A 803 15.51 5.80 25.59
C PRO A 803 14.20 5.10 25.96
N GLY A 804 14.22 3.77 25.99
CA GLY A 804 13.15 2.93 26.53
C GLY A 804 13.45 2.42 27.93
N VAL A 805 12.48 1.72 28.52
CA VAL A 805 12.56 1.16 29.87
C VAL A 805 12.18 -0.31 29.86
N ILE A 806 12.99 -1.13 30.52
CA ILE A 806 12.67 -2.53 30.80
C ILE A 806 12.49 -2.65 32.31
N GLU A 807 11.27 -3.00 32.72
CA GLU A 807 10.93 -3.27 34.12
C GLU A 807 10.58 -4.75 34.28
N VAL A 808 11.53 -5.50 34.83
CA VAL A 808 11.35 -6.90 35.19
C VAL A 808 11.02 -6.94 36.67
N ASP A 809 9.74 -6.94 37.00
CA ASP A 809 9.26 -7.02 38.38
C ASP A 809 8.66 -8.40 38.66
N TYR A 810 9.53 -9.38 38.83
CA TYR A 810 9.10 -10.75 39.16
C TYR A 810 8.87 -10.88 40.67
N ASP A 811 7.60 -10.87 41.09
CA ASP A 811 7.13 -11.30 42.41
C ASP A 811 6.36 -12.62 42.26
N SER A 812 6.79 -13.65 42.98
CA SER A 812 6.18 -14.98 42.90
C SER A 812 4.76 -15.06 43.46
N ASP A 813 4.30 -14.08 44.24
CA ASP A 813 2.97 -14.09 44.87
C ASP A 813 2.05 -12.96 44.39
N LYS A 814 2.58 -11.97 43.67
CA LYS A 814 1.82 -10.81 43.19
C LYS A 814 2.10 -10.51 41.73
N ALA A 815 1.05 -10.15 40.99
CA ALA A 815 1.18 -9.66 39.63
C ALA A 815 0.01 -8.74 39.29
N ALA A 816 0.24 -7.73 38.47
CA ALA A 816 -0.79 -6.88 37.90
C ALA A 816 -0.52 -6.64 36.42
N PHE A 817 -1.58 -6.74 35.61
CA PHE A 817 -1.50 -6.51 34.17
C PHE A 817 -2.77 -5.88 33.62
N ILE A 818 -2.60 -5.21 32.49
CA ILE A 818 -3.70 -4.69 31.67
C ILE A 818 -4.03 -5.72 30.59
N ALA A 819 -5.31 -5.95 30.31
CA ALA A 819 -5.75 -6.73 29.17
C ALA A 819 -6.79 -5.98 28.33
N LEU A 820 -6.74 -6.24 27.02
CA LEU A 820 -7.49 -5.54 25.99
C LEU A 820 -7.62 -6.41 24.74
N ALA A 821 -8.54 -6.04 23.86
CA ALA A 821 -8.80 -6.72 22.60
C ALA A 821 -9.20 -5.70 21.54
N ASP A 822 -9.08 -6.06 20.26
CA ASP A 822 -9.64 -5.29 19.14
C ASP A 822 -9.21 -3.82 19.17
N ILE A 823 -7.91 -3.57 19.36
CA ILE A 823 -7.32 -2.21 19.37
C ILE A 823 -7.13 -1.64 17.96
N GLN A 824 -7.36 -2.46 16.94
CA GLN A 824 -7.27 -2.12 15.53
C GLN A 824 -7.68 -0.68 15.16
N GLY A 825 -6.79 -0.03 14.43
CA GLY A 825 -6.98 1.24 13.76
C GLY A 825 -6.56 1.12 12.29
N GLN A 826 -6.52 2.25 11.59
CA GLN A 826 -6.12 2.33 10.18
C GLN A 826 -5.18 3.50 9.87
N ASN A 827 -5.07 4.44 10.79
CA ASN A 827 -4.27 5.65 10.64
C ASN A 827 -3.78 6.11 12.03
N PRO A 828 -2.85 7.08 12.08
CA PRO A 828 -2.30 7.56 13.36
C PRO A 828 -3.36 8.10 14.33
N THR A 829 -4.41 8.76 13.84
CA THR A 829 -5.51 9.29 14.67
C THR A 829 -6.24 8.19 15.42
N HIS A 830 -6.55 7.07 14.76
CA HIS A 830 -7.17 5.91 15.42
C HIS A 830 -6.26 5.31 16.49
N TYR A 831 -4.96 5.19 16.20
CA TYR A 831 -3.99 4.67 17.18
C TYR A 831 -3.70 5.67 18.31
N GLY A 832 -3.98 6.96 18.12
CA GLY A 832 -4.03 7.95 19.21
C GLY A 832 -5.10 7.63 20.26
N VAL A 833 -6.26 7.07 19.85
CA VAL A 833 -7.29 6.61 20.80
C VAL A 833 -6.81 5.41 21.62
N VAL A 834 -6.01 4.53 21.01
CA VAL A 834 -5.34 3.42 21.72
C VAL A 834 -4.34 3.97 22.72
N ASN A 835 -3.57 5.00 22.35
CA ASN A 835 -2.61 5.67 23.23
C ASN A 835 -3.30 6.25 24.48
N ASP A 836 -4.42 6.96 24.29
CA ASP A 836 -5.23 7.48 25.39
C ASP A 836 -5.79 6.37 26.28
N THR A 837 -6.14 5.23 25.69
CA THR A 837 -6.62 4.05 26.42
C THR A 837 -5.51 3.44 27.27
N PHE A 838 -4.28 3.31 26.74
CA PHE A 838 -3.13 2.87 27.51
C PHE A 838 -2.78 3.85 28.63
N LYS A 839 -2.76 5.17 28.37
CA LYS A 839 -2.55 6.20 29.39
C LYS A 839 -3.55 6.08 30.53
N ALA A 840 -4.84 6.04 30.20
CA ALA A 840 -5.90 5.89 31.19
C ALA A 840 -5.75 4.58 31.99
N ALA A 841 -5.32 3.49 31.36
CA ALA A 841 -5.09 2.21 32.01
C ALA A 841 -3.94 2.26 33.03
N PHE A 842 -2.76 2.76 32.64
CA PHE A 842 -1.60 2.82 33.53
C PHE A 842 -1.70 3.93 34.58
N ASP A 843 -2.43 5.02 34.33
CA ASP A 843 -2.77 6.01 35.38
C ASP A 843 -3.69 5.43 36.45
N THR A 844 -4.60 4.54 36.05
CA THR A 844 -5.58 3.91 36.95
C THR A 844 -4.97 2.72 37.71
N VAL A 845 -4.01 2.03 37.10
CA VAL A 845 -3.41 0.79 37.57
C VAL A 845 -1.88 0.91 37.45
N PRO A 846 -1.24 1.83 38.20
CA PRO A 846 0.20 2.12 38.04
C PRO A 846 1.10 0.95 38.40
N GLU A 847 0.60 -0.02 39.18
CA GLU A 847 1.29 -1.27 39.50
C GLU A 847 1.27 -2.30 38.36
N ALA A 848 0.56 -2.07 37.24
CA ALA A 848 0.61 -2.98 36.10
C ALA A 848 1.94 -2.89 35.36
N ASN A 849 2.48 -4.07 35.06
CA ASN A 849 3.83 -4.19 34.49
C ASN A 849 3.83 -4.59 33.01
N PHE A 850 2.72 -5.11 32.48
CA PHE A 850 2.60 -5.55 31.09
C PHE A 850 1.16 -5.51 30.56
N ILE A 851 1.04 -5.68 29.25
CA ILE A 851 -0.21 -5.67 28.49
C ILE A 851 -0.42 -7.05 27.86
N VAL A 852 -1.62 -7.59 27.98
CA VAL A 852 -2.07 -8.82 27.31
C VAL A 852 -3.12 -8.46 26.27
N SER A 853 -2.88 -8.79 25.01
CA SER A 853 -3.82 -8.47 23.92
C SER A 853 -4.50 -9.71 23.37
N ALA A 854 -5.83 -9.73 23.42
CA ALA A 854 -6.68 -10.79 22.87
C ALA A 854 -6.97 -10.62 21.36
N GLY A 855 -6.00 -10.11 20.59
CA GLY A 855 -6.00 -10.16 19.13
C GLY A 855 -6.67 -8.98 18.42
N ASN A 856 -6.61 -9.00 17.09
CA ASN A 856 -7.02 -7.91 16.20
C ASN A 856 -6.29 -6.61 16.56
N GLN A 857 -4.97 -6.65 16.43
CA GLN A 857 -4.08 -5.51 16.72
C GLN A 857 -4.23 -4.43 15.65
N VAL A 858 -4.40 -4.87 14.39
CA VAL A 858 -4.48 -4.02 13.20
C VAL A 858 -5.71 -4.40 12.37
N THR A 859 -6.17 -3.50 11.50
CA THR A 859 -7.36 -3.78 10.67
C THR A 859 -7.05 -4.71 9.51
N LEU A 860 -5.94 -4.46 8.82
CA LEU A 860 -5.43 -5.26 7.72
C LEU A 860 -3.98 -5.63 8.03
N ALA A 861 -3.71 -6.90 8.36
CA ALA A 861 -2.39 -7.32 8.82
C ALA A 861 -1.31 -7.29 7.73
N LYS A 862 -1.69 -7.41 6.46
CA LYS A 862 -0.78 -7.22 5.32
C LYS A 862 -0.35 -5.76 5.13
N ASN A 863 -1.17 -4.80 5.57
CA ASN A 863 -0.81 -3.38 5.46
C ASN A 863 0.11 -2.98 6.61
N SER A 864 1.37 -2.75 6.27
CA SER A 864 2.40 -2.47 7.25
C SER A 864 2.37 -1.03 7.78
N HIS A 865 1.65 -0.10 7.13
CA HIS A 865 1.33 1.19 7.73
C HIS A 865 0.54 1.03 9.02
N HIS A 866 -0.36 0.05 9.11
CA HIS A 866 -1.12 -0.19 10.34
C HIS A 866 -0.24 -0.66 11.50
N TRP A 867 0.75 -1.52 11.22
CA TRP A 867 1.70 -1.97 12.24
C TRP A 867 2.63 -0.84 12.68
N ARG A 868 3.17 -0.08 11.71
CA ARG A 868 3.98 1.11 11.96
C ARG A 868 3.24 2.10 12.85
N ASP A 869 2.02 2.47 12.47
CA ASP A 869 1.25 3.48 13.19
C ASP A 869 0.85 2.97 14.58
N LEU A 870 0.47 1.68 14.71
CA LEU A 870 0.21 1.08 16.02
C LEU A 870 1.42 1.20 16.94
N LEU A 871 2.61 0.79 16.49
CA LEU A 871 3.80 0.71 17.33
C LEU A 871 4.42 2.09 17.59
N ASN A 872 4.51 2.94 16.57
CA ASN A 872 5.19 4.24 16.66
C ASN A 872 4.38 5.30 17.40
N VAL A 873 3.06 5.41 17.11
CA VAL A 873 2.17 6.35 17.85
C VAL A 873 2.05 5.96 19.32
N ASN A 874 2.21 4.67 19.63
CA ASN A 874 2.16 4.12 20.99
C ASN A 874 3.53 3.76 21.56
N SER A 875 4.62 4.34 21.03
CA SER A 875 6.00 4.04 21.44
C SER A 875 6.25 4.27 22.93
N GLU A 876 5.55 5.22 23.56
CA GLU A 876 5.54 5.41 25.03
C GLU A 876 5.20 4.12 25.81
N PHE A 877 4.43 3.21 25.21
CA PHE A 877 4.07 1.93 25.81
C PHE A 877 4.86 0.77 25.21
N PHE A 878 4.97 0.67 23.87
CA PHE A 878 5.64 -0.47 23.23
C PHE A 878 7.17 -0.51 23.46
N SER A 879 7.79 0.62 23.82
CA SER A 879 9.21 0.69 24.22
C SER A 879 9.42 0.61 25.75
N ASN A 880 8.35 0.53 26.55
CA ASN A 880 8.44 0.62 28.02
C ASN A 880 7.66 -0.45 28.78
N LYS A 881 6.72 -1.15 28.14
CA LYS A 881 5.86 -2.19 28.72
C LYS A 881 5.89 -3.42 27.84
N PHE A 882 6.00 -4.59 28.46
CA PHE A 882 5.84 -5.85 27.73
C PHE A 882 4.45 -5.93 27.11
N PHE A 883 4.39 -6.23 25.82
CA PHE A 883 3.15 -6.46 25.09
C PHE A 883 3.08 -7.91 24.65
N MET A 884 2.08 -8.66 25.10
CA MET A 884 1.91 -10.08 24.80
C MET A 884 0.72 -10.25 23.83
N PRO A 885 0.96 -10.38 22.50
CA PRO A 885 -0.08 -10.43 21.48
C PRO A 885 -0.66 -11.84 21.26
N SER A 886 -1.93 -11.91 20.86
CA SER A 886 -2.49 -13.10 20.20
C SER A 886 -2.90 -12.79 18.77
N SER A 887 -3.01 -13.81 17.92
CA SER A 887 -3.39 -13.66 16.50
C SER A 887 -4.91 -13.69 16.33
N GLY A 888 -5.52 -12.53 16.10
CA GLY A 888 -6.94 -12.43 15.80
C GLY A 888 -7.30 -12.75 14.37
N SER A 889 -8.60 -12.65 14.08
CA SER A 889 -9.14 -12.88 12.74
C SER A 889 -8.57 -11.94 11.67
N ARG A 890 -8.09 -10.74 12.06
CA ARG A 890 -7.41 -9.80 11.16
C ARG A 890 -5.95 -10.20 10.87
N GLU A 891 -5.34 -11.01 11.73
CA GLU A 891 -3.97 -11.55 11.60
C GLU A 891 -3.93 -13.04 11.21
N LYS A 892 -5.00 -13.57 10.60
CA LYS A 892 -5.20 -15.01 10.35
C LYS A 892 -4.27 -15.67 9.32
N ALA A 893 -3.48 -14.89 8.59
CA ALA A 893 -2.65 -15.37 7.49
C ALA A 893 -1.38 -14.50 7.39
N GLY A 894 -0.26 -15.10 7.01
CA GLY A 894 0.95 -14.37 6.61
C GLY A 894 2.01 -14.15 7.71
N GLY A 895 1.84 -14.67 8.91
CA GLY A 895 2.90 -14.59 9.93
C GLY A 895 3.14 -13.21 10.56
N TYR A 896 2.34 -12.20 10.23
CA TYR A 896 2.55 -10.78 10.60
C TYR A 896 2.76 -10.49 12.10
N VAL A 897 2.17 -11.29 13.00
CA VAL A 897 2.43 -11.15 14.45
C VAL A 897 3.88 -11.53 14.78
N ALA A 898 4.41 -12.61 14.20
CA ALA A 898 5.80 -13.02 14.42
C ALA A 898 6.80 -12.10 13.70
N GLU A 899 6.38 -11.43 12.63
CA GLU A 899 7.18 -10.41 11.95
C GLU A 899 7.36 -9.15 12.82
N ASN A 900 6.32 -8.72 13.53
CA ASN A 900 6.36 -7.50 14.36
C ASN A 900 6.81 -7.74 15.81
N PHE A 901 6.69 -8.97 16.31
CA PHE A 901 7.04 -9.32 17.69
C PHE A 901 7.93 -10.55 17.75
N SER A 902 8.99 -10.48 18.57
CA SER A 902 9.66 -11.68 19.05
C SER A 902 8.83 -12.33 20.15
N LEU A 903 8.59 -13.63 20.08
CA LEU A 903 7.73 -14.35 21.03
C LEU A 903 8.50 -15.52 21.67
N PRO A 904 8.09 -16.00 22.85
CA PRO A 904 8.71 -17.15 23.50
C PRO A 904 8.83 -18.38 22.57
N ALA A 905 9.94 -19.12 22.68
CA ALA A 905 10.31 -20.24 21.82
C ALA A 905 9.32 -21.42 21.77
N THR A 906 8.25 -21.39 22.57
CA THR A 906 7.12 -22.34 22.51
C THR A 906 6.14 -22.04 21.38
N ALA A 907 6.38 -21.00 20.57
CA ALA A 907 5.56 -20.64 19.43
C ALA A 907 5.63 -21.67 18.29
N SER A 908 4.47 -22.01 17.70
CA SER A 908 4.35 -22.89 16.53
C SER A 908 4.39 -22.13 15.20
N ASP A 909 4.23 -22.87 14.10
CA ASP A 909 4.08 -22.35 12.73
C ASP A 909 3.15 -21.13 12.68
N SER A 910 3.69 -20.01 12.18
CA SER A 910 3.12 -18.68 12.22
C SER A 910 2.18 -18.39 11.05
N GLU A 911 2.08 -19.27 10.05
CA GLU A 911 1.36 -19.00 8.80
C GLU A 911 -0.11 -18.63 9.04
N THR A 912 -0.78 -19.28 9.99
CA THR A 912 -2.18 -18.99 10.36
C THR A 912 -2.32 -18.16 11.64
N GLY A 913 -1.21 -17.62 12.16
CA GLY A 913 -1.11 -16.99 13.47
C GLY A 913 -0.30 -17.82 14.47
N VAL A 914 -0.15 -17.32 15.69
CA VAL A 914 0.75 -17.89 16.72
C VAL A 914 -0.02 -18.40 17.94
N TYR A 915 0.41 -19.53 18.49
CA TYR A 915 0.07 -19.99 19.84
C TYR A 915 1.35 -20.22 20.64
N TYR A 916 1.38 -19.83 21.90
CA TYR A 916 2.56 -19.91 22.77
C TYR A 916 2.16 -19.76 24.24
N SER A 917 3.10 -19.96 25.16
CA SER A 917 2.86 -19.80 26.59
C SER A 917 4.02 -19.09 27.30
N TYR A 918 3.73 -18.50 28.45
CA TYR A 918 4.71 -17.82 29.29
C TYR A 918 4.21 -17.75 30.74
N ASP A 919 5.17 -17.61 31.67
CA ASP A 919 4.88 -17.46 33.09
C ASP A 919 5.22 -16.04 33.56
N TYR A 920 4.37 -15.50 34.42
CA TYR A 920 4.64 -14.26 35.14
C TYR A 920 4.20 -14.38 36.60
N GLY A 921 5.16 -14.40 37.52
CA GLY A 921 4.91 -14.70 38.92
C GLY A 921 4.28 -16.09 39.09
N ASN A 922 3.12 -16.17 39.75
CA ASN A 922 2.36 -17.42 39.94
C ASN A 922 1.25 -17.63 38.89
N ILE A 923 1.35 -16.94 37.75
CA ILE A 923 0.38 -17.00 36.66
C ILE A 923 1.02 -17.68 35.46
N HIS A 924 0.36 -18.70 34.94
CA HIS A 924 0.67 -19.31 33.66
C HIS A 924 -0.32 -18.82 32.61
N PHE A 925 0.20 -18.25 31.53
CA PHE A 925 -0.56 -17.78 30.38
C PHE A 925 -0.43 -18.77 29.22
N THR A 926 -1.56 -19.18 28.66
CA THR A 926 -1.63 -19.96 27.42
C THR A 926 -2.34 -19.12 26.35
N VAL A 927 -1.60 -18.69 25.33
CA VAL A 927 -2.12 -17.96 24.18
C VAL A 927 -2.49 -18.95 23.09
N ILE A 928 -3.76 -18.98 22.71
CA ILE A 928 -4.32 -19.97 21.78
C ILE A 928 -4.57 -19.30 20.42
N ASN A 929 -4.15 -19.94 19.34
CA ASN A 929 -4.46 -19.53 17.99
C ASN A 929 -5.82 -20.12 17.56
N THR A 930 -6.86 -19.32 17.60
CA THR A 930 -8.21 -19.73 17.15
C THR A 930 -8.44 -19.65 15.64
N ASN A 931 -7.42 -19.31 14.85
CA ASN A 931 -7.46 -19.34 13.39
C ASN A 931 -6.96 -20.67 12.80
N ASP A 932 -6.23 -21.46 13.59
CA ASP A 932 -5.79 -22.82 13.26
C ASP A 932 -6.99 -23.80 13.35
N VAL A 933 -7.90 -23.69 12.39
CA VAL A 933 -9.15 -24.45 12.33
C VAL A 933 -9.24 -25.40 11.14
N GLU A 934 -9.24 -26.70 11.42
CA GLU A 934 -9.55 -27.77 10.48
C GLU A 934 -11.00 -28.23 10.64
N ASN A 935 -11.78 -28.25 9.55
CA ASN A 935 -13.19 -28.65 9.58
C ASN A 935 -14.01 -27.92 10.67
N LYS A 936 -13.75 -26.61 10.85
CA LYS A 936 -14.43 -25.72 11.81
C LYS A 936 -14.12 -26.06 13.28
N LYS A 937 -12.96 -26.65 13.56
CA LYS A 937 -12.48 -27.07 14.88
C LYS A 937 -10.98 -26.82 14.97
N LEU A 938 -10.44 -26.60 16.17
CA LEU A 938 -8.99 -26.50 16.34
C LEU A 938 -8.28 -27.77 15.88
N SER A 939 -7.08 -27.60 15.34
CA SER A 939 -6.20 -28.71 14.96
C SER A 939 -5.95 -29.65 16.14
N ALA A 940 -5.69 -30.92 15.82
CA ALA A 940 -5.36 -31.90 16.86
C ALA A 940 -4.03 -31.58 17.55
N GLU A 941 -3.06 -31.04 16.80
CA GLU A 941 -1.73 -30.70 17.29
C GLU A 941 -1.80 -29.60 18.37
N GLN A 942 -2.53 -28.51 18.10
CA GLN A 942 -2.66 -27.43 19.07
C GLN A 942 -3.44 -27.88 20.32
N LEU A 943 -4.46 -28.73 20.17
CA LEU A 943 -5.18 -29.29 21.32
C LEU A 943 -4.29 -30.17 22.21
N GLU A 944 -3.43 -30.99 21.60
CA GLU A 944 -2.46 -31.80 22.33
C GLU A 944 -1.44 -30.91 23.06
N TRP A 945 -0.96 -29.86 22.39
CA TRP A 945 -0.07 -28.86 22.97
C TRP A 945 -0.71 -28.13 24.17
N ILE A 946 -1.96 -27.66 24.05
CA ILE A 946 -2.69 -27.01 25.18
C ILE A 946 -2.80 -27.95 26.39
N GLU A 947 -3.09 -29.23 26.16
CA GLU A 947 -3.19 -30.21 27.25
C GLU A 947 -1.82 -30.46 27.91
N GLU A 948 -0.73 -30.51 27.14
CA GLU A 948 0.63 -30.66 27.67
C GLU A 948 1.11 -29.41 28.43
N ASP A 949 1.00 -28.23 27.81
CA ASP A 949 1.40 -26.93 28.35
C ASP A 949 0.76 -26.67 29.72
N ILE A 950 -0.58 -26.64 29.76
CA ILE A 950 -1.30 -26.30 30.99
C ILE A 950 -1.15 -27.39 32.06
N SER A 951 -1.02 -28.66 31.68
CA SER A 951 -0.91 -29.75 32.67
C SER A 951 0.47 -29.86 33.33
N THR A 952 1.51 -29.33 32.68
CA THR A 952 2.88 -29.33 33.20
C THR A 952 3.17 -28.13 34.09
N SER A 953 2.43 -27.03 33.95
CA SER A 953 2.54 -25.85 34.81
C SER A 953 2.03 -26.10 36.25
N ASP A 954 2.86 -25.73 37.23
CA ASP A 954 2.55 -25.71 38.66
C ASP A 954 2.07 -24.34 39.18
N ALA A 955 1.92 -23.36 38.29
CA ALA A 955 1.37 -22.05 38.61
C ALA A 955 -0.03 -22.17 39.23
N LYS A 956 -0.27 -21.36 40.26
CA LYS A 956 -1.56 -21.33 40.97
C LYS A 956 -2.67 -20.82 40.05
N TRP A 957 -2.39 -19.76 39.31
CA TRP A 957 -3.35 -19.09 38.43
C TRP A 957 -3.08 -19.50 36.99
N LYS A 958 -4.14 -19.88 36.28
CA LYS A 958 -4.07 -20.30 34.88
C LYS A 958 -5.01 -19.44 34.07
N ILE A 959 -4.45 -18.71 33.11
CA ILE A 959 -5.19 -17.76 32.27
C ILE A 959 -4.98 -18.16 30.81
N ALA A 960 -6.08 -18.31 30.06
CA ALA A 960 -5.99 -18.51 28.62
C ALA A 960 -6.39 -17.23 27.88
N VAL A 961 -5.72 -16.94 26.77
CA VAL A 961 -6.03 -15.82 25.88
C VAL A 961 -6.49 -16.40 24.55
N ILE A 962 -7.72 -16.11 24.14
CA ILE A 962 -8.29 -16.62 22.90
C ILE A 962 -8.82 -15.44 22.06
N PRO A 963 -8.31 -15.24 20.84
CA PRO A 963 -8.64 -14.01 20.14
C PRO A 963 -10.02 -14.04 19.46
N ASN A 964 -10.54 -15.22 19.11
CA ASN A 964 -11.93 -15.37 18.68
C ASN A 964 -12.78 -15.87 19.86
N ALA A 965 -13.66 -15.01 20.40
CA ALA A 965 -14.52 -15.37 21.52
C ALA A 965 -15.37 -16.62 21.24
N ILE A 966 -15.32 -17.59 22.16
CA ILE A 966 -16.17 -18.79 22.11
C ILE A 966 -17.49 -18.59 22.87
N TYR A 967 -17.53 -17.58 23.74
CA TYR A 967 -18.74 -17.10 24.42
C TYR A 967 -18.83 -15.57 24.31
N SER A 968 -19.89 -15.09 23.67
CA SER A 968 -20.20 -13.66 23.49
C SER A 968 -21.69 -13.52 23.12
N ASN A 969 -22.26 -12.32 23.26
CA ASN A 969 -23.53 -11.95 22.62
C ASN A 969 -23.32 -11.04 21.39
N GLY A 970 -22.13 -11.12 20.78
CA GLY A 970 -21.80 -10.37 19.57
C GLY A 970 -22.19 -11.12 18.30
N ALA A 971 -21.94 -10.48 17.15
CA ALA A 971 -22.41 -10.92 15.84
C ALA A 971 -21.81 -12.27 15.40
N HIS A 972 -20.63 -12.63 15.91
CA HIS A 972 -19.93 -13.85 15.52
C HIS A 972 -20.19 -15.06 16.42
N SER A 973 -20.96 -14.89 17.49
CA SER A 973 -21.37 -15.97 18.41
C SER A 973 -22.02 -17.17 17.69
N GLY A 974 -22.67 -16.91 16.54
CA GLY A 974 -23.37 -17.88 15.71
C GLY A 974 -22.50 -18.67 14.72
N ASP A 975 -21.24 -18.28 14.51
CA ASP A 975 -20.37 -18.82 13.48
C ASP A 975 -20.06 -20.31 13.69
N LYS A 976 -19.91 -21.06 12.58
CA LYS A 976 -19.77 -22.53 12.62
C LYS A 976 -18.45 -22.96 13.29
N ASP A 977 -17.37 -22.27 12.98
CA ASP A 977 -16.04 -22.41 13.60
C ASP A 977 -16.07 -22.04 15.07
N VAL A 978 -16.67 -20.90 15.44
CA VAL A 978 -16.83 -20.51 16.85
C VAL A 978 -17.54 -21.60 17.66
N LYS A 979 -18.65 -22.16 17.13
CA LYS A 979 -19.37 -23.27 17.78
C LYS A 979 -18.53 -24.55 17.88
N GLY A 980 -17.76 -24.88 16.85
CA GLY A 980 -16.91 -26.07 16.84
C GLY A 980 -15.74 -25.97 17.81
N VAL A 981 -15.05 -24.83 17.84
CA VAL A 981 -13.97 -24.52 18.78
C VAL A 981 -14.48 -24.47 20.22
N ARG A 982 -15.65 -23.84 20.46
CA ARG A 982 -16.32 -23.85 21.79
C ARG A 982 -16.54 -25.26 22.32
N ALA A 983 -16.97 -26.17 21.45
CA ALA A 983 -17.22 -27.57 21.82
C ALA A 983 -15.94 -28.33 22.21
N GLN A 984 -14.75 -27.88 21.76
CA GLN A 984 -13.46 -28.44 22.16
C GLN A 984 -12.89 -27.76 23.41
N LEU A 985 -12.79 -26.42 23.38
CA LEU A 985 -12.08 -25.66 24.41
C LEU A 985 -12.84 -25.56 25.73
N SER A 986 -14.17 -25.35 25.72
CA SER A 986 -14.93 -25.20 26.96
C SER A 986 -14.78 -26.37 27.96
N PRO A 987 -14.94 -27.65 27.55
CA PRO A 987 -14.68 -28.78 28.43
C PRO A 987 -13.18 -28.98 28.73
N LEU A 988 -12.27 -28.62 27.81
CA LEU A 988 -10.83 -28.79 27.98
C LEU A 988 -10.27 -27.84 29.05
N LEU A 989 -10.50 -26.54 28.90
CA LEU A 989 -9.96 -25.49 29.77
C LEU A 989 -10.44 -25.64 31.22
N SER A 990 -11.74 -25.93 31.41
CA SER A 990 -12.28 -26.18 32.74
C SER A 990 -11.72 -27.46 33.38
N ARG A 991 -11.46 -28.52 32.60
CA ARG A 991 -10.81 -29.76 33.08
C ARG A 991 -9.35 -29.53 33.48
N LEU A 992 -8.65 -28.65 32.76
CA LEU A 992 -7.25 -28.28 33.03
C LEU A 992 -7.10 -27.27 34.18
N GLY A 993 -8.22 -26.78 34.72
CA GLY A 993 -8.24 -25.87 35.86
C GLY A 993 -7.89 -24.42 35.50
N VAL A 994 -8.22 -23.99 34.27
CA VAL A 994 -8.12 -22.60 33.84
C VAL A 994 -9.14 -21.75 34.61
N ASP A 995 -8.69 -20.64 35.16
CA ASP A 995 -9.49 -19.77 36.03
C ASP A 995 -10.22 -18.69 35.24
N LEU A 996 -9.49 -18.05 34.33
CA LEU A 996 -9.92 -16.91 33.55
C LEU A 996 -9.57 -17.11 32.08
N VAL A 997 -10.50 -16.77 31.20
CA VAL A 997 -10.27 -16.72 29.76
C VAL A 997 -10.56 -15.31 29.27
N LEU A 998 -9.56 -14.68 28.66
CA LEU A 998 -9.66 -13.37 28.03
C LEU A 998 -9.91 -13.57 26.53
N GLN A 999 -10.96 -12.96 26.01
CA GLN A 999 -11.48 -13.19 24.66
C GLN A 999 -11.53 -11.89 23.84
N GLY A 1000 -11.30 -11.96 22.52
CA GLY A 1000 -11.45 -10.81 21.60
C GLY A 1000 -12.53 -11.00 20.53
N ARG A 1001 -12.36 -10.30 19.39
CA ARG A 1001 -13.19 -10.30 18.16
C ARG A 1001 -14.53 -9.59 18.29
N GLU A 1002 -15.11 -9.56 19.48
CA GLU A 1002 -16.45 -9.04 19.72
C GLU A 1002 -16.33 -7.70 20.45
N CYS A 1003 -16.73 -6.60 19.80
CA CYS A 1003 -16.64 -5.25 20.38
C CYS A 1003 -17.82 -4.96 21.33
N VAL A 1004 -18.15 -5.93 22.19
CA VAL A 1004 -19.14 -5.86 23.28
C VAL A 1004 -18.46 -6.23 24.59
N TYR A 1005 -18.96 -5.74 25.73
CA TYR A 1005 -18.54 -6.24 27.03
C TYR A 1005 -19.40 -7.44 27.42
N TRP A 1006 -18.78 -8.57 27.75
CA TRP A 1006 -19.49 -9.78 28.16
C TRP A 1006 -18.67 -10.58 29.17
N ARG A 1007 -19.27 -10.96 30.30
CA ARG A 1007 -18.63 -11.79 31.33
C ARG A 1007 -19.55 -12.91 31.81
N SER A 1008 -19.04 -14.13 31.84
CA SER A 1008 -19.76 -15.30 32.35
C SER A 1008 -19.70 -15.48 33.87
N GLY A 1009 -20.56 -16.35 34.40
CA GLY A 1009 -20.28 -17.08 35.64
C GLY A 1009 -19.19 -18.15 35.45
N ALA A 1010 -19.01 -19.04 36.43
CA ALA A 1010 -18.04 -20.14 36.29
C ALA A 1010 -18.62 -21.26 35.41
N ILE A 1011 -18.05 -21.51 34.23
CA ILE A 1011 -18.54 -22.50 33.27
C ILE A 1011 -17.67 -23.78 33.31
N SER A 1012 -18.32 -24.95 33.34
CA SER A 1012 -17.67 -26.26 33.18
C SER A 1012 -18.44 -27.09 32.15
N GLY A 1013 -17.76 -27.53 31.09
CA GLY A 1013 -18.38 -28.34 30.02
C GLY A 1013 -19.58 -27.68 29.35
N GLY A 1014 -19.55 -26.36 29.19
CA GLY A 1014 -20.64 -25.58 28.59
C GLY A 1014 -21.84 -25.29 29.49
N VAL A 1015 -21.75 -25.62 30.78
CA VAL A 1015 -22.81 -25.35 31.77
C VAL A 1015 -22.26 -24.47 32.88
N GLU A 1016 -23.05 -23.50 33.33
CA GLU A 1016 -22.70 -22.67 34.49
C GLU A 1016 -22.81 -23.48 35.78
N ILE A 1017 -21.77 -23.40 36.61
CA ILE A 1017 -21.65 -24.06 37.90
C ILE A 1017 -21.64 -23.00 38.99
N SER A 1018 -22.60 -23.08 39.92
CA SER A 1018 -22.65 -22.15 41.05
C SER A 1018 -21.42 -22.26 41.94
N ALA A 1019 -20.77 -21.12 42.20
CA ALA A 1019 -19.69 -21.00 43.18
C ALA A 1019 -20.22 -20.41 44.50
N LYS A 1020 -19.52 -20.68 45.60
CA LYS A 1020 -19.76 -19.93 46.85
C LYS A 1020 -19.20 -18.53 46.67
N GLU A 1021 -19.94 -17.52 47.11
CA GLU A 1021 -19.49 -16.13 47.00
C GLU A 1021 -19.28 -15.49 48.39
N LYS A 1022 -18.31 -14.59 48.48
CA LYS A 1022 -18.08 -13.74 49.65
C LYS A 1022 -17.64 -12.35 49.22
N THR A 1023 -17.99 -11.33 50.00
CA THR A 1023 -17.44 -9.98 49.79
C THR A 1023 -16.02 -9.91 50.35
N VAL A 1024 -15.09 -9.44 49.54
CA VAL A 1024 -13.71 -9.13 49.93
C VAL A 1024 -13.43 -7.67 49.61
N SER A 1025 -12.50 -7.04 50.34
CA SER A 1025 -12.09 -5.67 50.08
C SER A 1025 -10.61 -5.64 49.73
N TYR A 1026 -10.26 -4.94 48.65
CA TYR A 1026 -8.89 -4.78 48.16
C TYR A 1026 -8.70 -3.34 47.69
N ASN A 1027 -7.64 -2.67 48.15
CA ASN A 1027 -7.37 -1.25 47.91
C ASN A 1027 -8.57 -0.31 48.16
N GLY A 1028 -9.42 -0.63 49.14
CA GLY A 1028 -10.61 0.16 49.50
C GLY A 1028 -11.82 -0.06 48.59
N LEU A 1029 -11.78 -1.06 47.70
CA LEU A 1029 -12.85 -1.44 46.79
C LEU A 1029 -13.39 -2.81 47.19
N ASP A 1030 -14.72 -2.96 47.15
CA ASP A 1030 -15.38 -4.24 47.46
C ASP A 1030 -15.57 -5.06 46.18
N TYR A 1031 -15.27 -6.37 46.28
CA TYR A 1031 -15.40 -7.35 45.22
C TYR A 1031 -16.28 -8.51 45.70
N THR A 1032 -17.04 -9.09 44.78
CA THR A 1032 -17.71 -10.38 45.01
C THR A 1032 -16.77 -11.51 44.57
N ALA A 1033 -16.17 -12.19 45.55
CA ALA A 1033 -15.21 -13.27 45.33
C ALA A 1033 -15.90 -14.63 45.21
N LYS A 1034 -15.67 -15.32 44.08
CA LYS A 1034 -16.03 -16.73 43.88
C LYS A 1034 -14.98 -17.62 44.55
N VAL A 1035 -15.39 -18.41 45.53
CA VAL A 1035 -14.51 -19.24 46.38
C VAL A 1035 -14.37 -20.65 45.80
N ASN A 1036 -13.15 -21.00 45.37
CA ASN A 1036 -12.78 -22.29 44.76
C ASN A 1036 -13.75 -22.74 43.64
N PRO A 1037 -14.06 -21.89 42.64
CA PRO A 1037 -14.97 -22.27 41.56
C PRO A 1037 -14.47 -23.52 40.84
N GLN A 1038 -15.39 -24.42 40.46
CA GLN A 1038 -15.08 -25.67 39.74
C GLN A 1038 -15.20 -25.50 38.21
N GLY A 1039 -15.13 -24.26 37.72
CA GLY A 1039 -15.28 -23.89 36.32
C GLY A 1039 -14.55 -22.59 36.02
N THR A 1040 -14.51 -22.23 34.74
CA THR A 1040 -13.73 -21.12 34.19
C THR A 1040 -14.61 -19.90 33.95
N VAL A 1041 -14.11 -18.71 34.28
CA VAL A 1041 -14.78 -17.44 33.95
C VAL A 1041 -14.27 -16.95 32.60
N TYR A 1042 -15.19 -16.55 31.70
CA TYR A 1042 -14.89 -16.05 30.36
C TYR A 1042 -15.24 -14.57 30.28
N VAL A 1043 -14.36 -13.77 29.69
CA VAL A 1043 -14.52 -12.32 29.56
C VAL A 1043 -14.21 -11.88 28.14
N VAL A 1044 -15.11 -11.12 27.54
CA VAL A 1044 -14.86 -10.23 26.40
C VAL A 1044 -14.74 -8.81 26.98
N PRO A 1045 -13.56 -8.16 26.90
CA PRO A 1045 -13.31 -6.88 27.55
C PRO A 1045 -13.95 -5.69 26.82
N GLY A 1046 -14.43 -5.88 25.58
CA GLY A 1046 -14.77 -4.80 24.64
C GLY A 1046 -13.54 -4.38 23.82
N SER A 1047 -13.74 -3.44 22.89
CA SER A 1047 -12.64 -2.91 22.06
C SER A 1047 -11.84 -1.85 22.83
N GLY A 1048 -10.52 -1.98 22.80
CA GLY A 1048 -9.60 -0.94 23.30
C GLY A 1048 -9.29 0.16 22.29
N GLY A 1049 -9.80 0.07 21.06
CA GLY A 1049 -9.56 1.02 19.97
C GLY A 1049 -10.83 1.77 19.54
N VAL A 1050 -10.89 2.16 18.27
CA VAL A 1050 -12.01 2.93 17.69
C VAL A 1050 -13.22 2.08 17.30
N LYS A 1051 -13.03 0.76 17.11
CA LYS A 1051 -14.08 -0.14 16.59
C LYS A 1051 -15.24 -0.33 17.58
N ARG A 1052 -16.47 -0.27 17.09
CA ARG A 1052 -17.70 -0.51 17.87
C ARG A 1052 -18.60 -1.50 17.13
N SER A 1053 -19.38 -2.27 17.89
CA SER A 1053 -20.36 -3.23 17.33
C SER A 1053 -21.65 -3.22 18.15
N HIS A 1054 -22.77 -3.62 17.56
CA HIS A 1054 -24.01 -3.82 18.28
C HIS A 1054 -24.10 -5.23 18.88
N ALA A 1055 -24.68 -5.34 20.08
CA ALA A 1055 -25.02 -6.64 20.64
C ALA A 1055 -26.19 -7.27 19.87
N GLU A 1056 -26.08 -8.56 19.56
CA GLU A 1056 -27.17 -9.34 18.95
C GLU A 1056 -28.10 -9.95 20.02
N LYS A 1057 -29.18 -10.61 19.56
CA LYS A 1057 -30.17 -11.29 20.42
C LYS A 1057 -29.53 -12.45 21.22
N GLU A 1058 -30.15 -12.79 22.35
CA GLU A 1058 -29.69 -13.88 23.23
C GLU A 1058 -29.52 -15.22 22.48
N ASP A 1059 -28.35 -15.84 22.61
CA ASP A 1059 -28.09 -17.20 22.14
C ASP A 1059 -28.34 -18.21 23.26
N SER A 1060 -29.47 -18.92 23.15
CA SER A 1060 -29.86 -19.97 24.12
C SER A 1060 -28.98 -21.23 24.11
N SER A 1061 -27.94 -21.31 23.26
CA SER A 1061 -27.05 -22.48 23.16
C SER A 1061 -25.98 -22.56 24.26
N PHE A 1062 -25.85 -21.53 25.10
CA PHE A 1062 -24.94 -21.49 26.26
C PHE A 1062 -25.53 -20.64 27.40
N PRO A 1063 -24.94 -20.70 28.63
CA PRO A 1063 -25.40 -19.89 29.76
C PRO A 1063 -25.32 -18.38 29.49
N ASP A 1064 -26.25 -17.61 30.03
CA ASP A 1064 -26.22 -16.16 29.90
C ASP A 1064 -25.05 -15.53 30.67
N ALA A 1065 -24.71 -14.28 30.32
CA ALA A 1065 -23.69 -13.51 31.02
C ALA A 1065 -24.14 -13.11 32.43
N GLU A 1066 -23.20 -13.02 33.37
CA GLU A 1066 -23.42 -12.30 34.63
C GLU A 1066 -23.49 -10.78 34.37
N VAL A 1067 -22.68 -10.28 33.43
CA VAL A 1067 -22.68 -8.87 33.00
C VAL A 1067 -22.48 -8.81 31.48
N LYS A 1068 -23.33 -8.05 30.79
CA LYS A 1068 -23.22 -7.80 29.34
C LYS A 1068 -23.73 -6.40 28.99
N PHE A 1069 -23.04 -5.69 28.11
CA PHE A 1069 -23.52 -4.42 27.52
C PHE A 1069 -22.71 -4.08 26.26
N THR A 1070 -23.22 -3.15 25.45
CA THR A 1070 -22.50 -2.57 24.32
C THR A 1070 -21.79 -1.29 24.77
N PRO A 1071 -20.45 -1.23 24.74
CA PRO A 1071 -19.71 -0.02 25.12
C PRO A 1071 -19.89 1.11 24.10
N ASP A 1072 -19.95 2.34 24.58
CA ASP A 1072 -19.95 3.56 23.76
C ASP A 1072 -18.57 4.23 23.64
N ALA A 1073 -17.57 3.72 24.35
CA ALA A 1073 -16.20 4.24 24.37
C ALA A 1073 -15.18 3.09 24.53
N PRO A 1074 -13.86 3.32 24.30
CA PRO A 1074 -12.84 2.28 24.42
C PRO A 1074 -12.85 1.64 25.81
N MET A 1075 -12.39 0.39 25.89
CA MET A 1075 -12.36 -0.37 27.13
C MET A 1075 -11.03 -1.06 27.37
N PHE A 1076 -10.70 -1.23 28.64
CA PHE A 1076 -9.65 -2.13 29.09
C PHE A 1076 -10.07 -2.84 30.37
N VAL A 1077 -9.40 -3.94 30.69
CA VAL A 1077 -9.56 -4.63 31.96
C VAL A 1077 -8.23 -4.72 32.67
N SER A 1078 -8.27 -4.78 34.00
CA SER A 1078 -7.09 -5.00 34.81
C SER A 1078 -7.28 -6.24 35.67
N VAL A 1079 -6.21 -7.04 35.77
CA VAL A 1079 -6.19 -8.24 36.60
C VAL A 1079 -5.05 -8.12 37.59
N ARG A 1080 -5.33 -8.45 38.85
CA ARG A 1080 -4.35 -8.47 39.94
C ARG A 1080 -4.39 -9.79 40.66
N THR A 1081 -3.24 -10.33 41.00
CA THR A 1081 -3.13 -11.49 41.89
C THR A 1081 -2.40 -11.10 43.18
N ASP A 1082 -2.86 -11.63 44.30
CA ASP A 1082 -2.23 -11.49 45.62
C ASP A 1082 -2.44 -12.80 46.39
N GLY A 1083 -1.47 -13.71 46.27
CA GLY A 1083 -1.47 -15.02 46.92
C GLY A 1083 -2.65 -15.91 46.50
N ASP A 1084 -3.66 -16.01 47.39
CA ASP A 1084 -4.87 -16.84 47.19
C ASP A 1084 -5.98 -16.09 46.44
N MET A 1085 -5.78 -14.82 46.07
CA MET A 1085 -6.79 -13.97 45.43
C MET A 1085 -6.42 -13.55 44.01
N LEU A 1086 -7.40 -13.53 43.11
CA LEU A 1086 -7.38 -12.85 41.82
C LEU A 1086 -8.50 -11.81 41.81
N TYR A 1087 -8.17 -10.57 41.48
CA TYR A 1087 -9.10 -9.45 41.32
C TYR A 1087 -9.17 -9.04 39.87
N PHE A 1088 -10.37 -8.70 39.42
CA PHE A 1088 -10.65 -8.25 38.08
C PHE A 1088 -11.47 -6.97 38.13
N ASP A 1089 -11.10 -5.99 37.33
CA ASP A 1089 -11.83 -4.73 37.15
C ASP A 1089 -11.90 -4.41 35.65
N ALA A 1090 -13.08 -4.01 35.16
CA ALA A 1090 -13.28 -3.51 33.80
C ALA A 1090 -13.56 -2.01 33.81
N TYR A 1091 -13.04 -1.31 32.82
CA TYR A 1091 -13.13 0.14 32.69
C TYR A 1091 -13.53 0.54 31.26
N THR A 1092 -14.30 1.61 31.15
CA THR A 1092 -14.47 2.35 29.91
C THR A 1092 -13.65 3.64 29.97
N VAL A 1093 -13.12 4.11 28.85
CA VAL A 1093 -12.29 5.31 28.76
C VAL A 1093 -13.07 6.42 28.09
N LYS A 1094 -13.40 7.48 28.83
CA LYS A 1094 -14.13 8.65 28.33
C LYS A 1094 -13.31 9.90 28.59
N ASP A 1095 -13.09 10.71 27.57
CA ASP A 1095 -12.29 11.93 27.64
C ASP A 1095 -10.91 11.69 28.31
N GLY A 1096 -10.25 10.59 27.93
CA GLY A 1096 -8.95 10.17 28.48
C GLY A 1096 -8.98 9.66 29.93
N LYS A 1097 -10.15 9.37 30.50
CA LYS A 1097 -10.29 8.92 31.90
C LYS A 1097 -11.00 7.58 32.00
N ALA A 1098 -10.47 6.71 32.85
CA ALA A 1098 -11.06 5.41 33.13
C ALA A 1098 -12.25 5.53 34.12
N GLU A 1099 -13.40 4.97 33.73
CA GLU A 1099 -14.56 4.78 34.58
C GLU A 1099 -14.79 3.28 34.79
N ARG A 1100 -14.79 2.83 36.05
CA ARG A 1100 -14.97 1.41 36.36
C ARG A 1100 -16.43 0.98 36.16
N VAL A 1101 -16.65 -0.05 35.36
CA VAL A 1101 -17.99 -0.52 34.94
C VAL A 1101 -18.34 -1.92 35.46
N ASP A 1102 -17.36 -2.75 35.80
CA ASP A 1102 -17.57 -4.08 36.38
C ASP A 1102 -16.37 -4.51 37.24
N ASN A 1103 -16.58 -5.46 38.15
CA ASN A 1103 -15.53 -6.07 38.96
C ASN A 1103 -15.96 -7.43 39.52
N PHE A 1104 -15.00 -8.33 39.73
CA PHE A 1104 -15.19 -9.56 40.50
C PHE A 1104 -13.85 -10.06 41.06
N ALA A 1105 -13.90 -11.09 41.92
CA ALA A 1105 -12.71 -11.77 42.38
C ALA A 1105 -12.85 -13.29 42.37
N ILE A 1106 -11.73 -14.01 42.41
CA ILE A 1106 -11.64 -15.45 42.62
C ILE A 1106 -10.73 -15.69 43.83
N GLU A 1107 -11.14 -16.58 44.74
CA GLU A 1107 -10.31 -17.06 45.83
C GLU A 1107 -9.99 -18.55 45.64
N LYS A 1108 -8.70 -18.91 45.74
CA LYS A 1108 -8.22 -20.29 45.83
C LYS A 1108 -7.56 -20.54 47.18
N ASN A 1109 -8.28 -21.17 48.12
CA ASN A 1109 -7.76 -21.45 49.47
C ASN A 1109 -7.63 -22.94 49.78
N SER A 1110 -6.74 -23.27 50.71
CA SER A 1110 -6.35 -24.65 51.06
C SER A 1110 -7.44 -25.52 51.73
N GLU A 1111 -8.61 -24.97 52.08
CA GLU A 1111 -9.69 -25.71 52.77
C GLU A 1111 -10.36 -26.79 51.88
N ALA A 1112 -10.13 -26.77 50.57
CA ALA A 1112 -10.70 -27.76 49.63
C ALA A 1112 -9.96 -29.11 49.57
N ALA A 1113 -8.82 -29.27 50.26
CA ALA A 1113 -8.05 -30.53 50.20
C ALA A 1113 -8.71 -31.73 50.94
N ASN A 1114 -9.84 -31.53 51.62
CA ASN A 1114 -10.51 -32.58 52.42
C ASN A 1114 -11.91 -33.00 51.94
N ASP A 1115 -12.43 -32.47 50.83
CA ASP A 1115 -13.67 -33.01 50.26
C ASP A 1115 -13.37 -34.19 49.32
N ALA A 1116 -13.98 -35.33 49.63
CA ALA A 1116 -13.75 -36.66 49.07
C ALA A 1116 -13.98 -36.80 47.54
N ALA A 1117 -14.25 -35.72 46.82
CA ALA A 1117 -14.39 -35.66 45.37
C ALA A 1117 -13.04 -35.55 44.63
N SER A 1118 -12.03 -34.93 45.23
CA SER A 1118 -10.71 -34.74 44.61
C SER A 1118 -9.89 -36.04 44.51
N LEU A 1119 -10.14 -36.99 45.41
CA LEU A 1119 -9.50 -38.31 45.38
C LEU A 1119 -10.10 -39.21 44.29
N LEU A 1120 -11.39 -39.12 43.99
CA LEU A 1120 -12.01 -39.95 42.94
C LEU A 1120 -11.61 -39.48 41.54
N GLY A 1121 -11.58 -38.16 41.29
CA GLY A 1121 -11.12 -37.59 40.01
C GLY A 1121 -9.63 -37.87 39.75
N ARG A 1122 -8.77 -37.71 40.77
CA ARG A 1122 -7.34 -38.05 40.66
C ARG A 1122 -7.09 -39.56 40.53
N LEU A 1123 -7.88 -40.42 41.17
CA LEU A 1123 -7.78 -41.87 41.01
C LEU A 1123 -8.27 -42.34 39.63
N VAL A 1124 -9.29 -41.70 39.06
CA VAL A 1124 -9.80 -41.99 37.71
C VAL A 1124 -8.81 -41.55 36.63
N SER A 1125 -8.19 -40.36 36.74
CA SER A 1125 -7.14 -39.93 35.81
C SER A 1125 -5.82 -40.72 36.00
N PHE A 1126 -5.47 -41.12 37.22
CA PHE A 1126 -4.30 -41.97 37.49
C PHE A 1126 -4.49 -43.42 36.98
N ILE A 1127 -5.72 -43.95 37.00
CA ILE A 1127 -6.07 -45.26 36.43
C ILE A 1127 -6.19 -45.18 34.89
N ALA A 1128 -6.68 -44.07 34.34
CA ALA A 1128 -6.74 -43.83 32.90
C ALA A 1128 -5.34 -43.69 32.26
N ASN A 1129 -4.42 -42.94 32.90
CA ASN A 1129 -3.06 -42.74 32.38
C ASN A 1129 -2.11 -43.94 32.59
N ARG A 1130 -2.42 -44.90 33.47
CA ARG A 1130 -1.58 -46.11 33.67
C ARG A 1130 -2.07 -47.37 32.96
N LEU A 1131 -3.26 -47.36 32.35
CA LEU A 1131 -3.67 -48.43 31.43
C LEU A 1131 -3.11 -48.13 30.04
N ASN A 1132 -1.86 -48.53 29.87
CA ASN A 1132 -1.09 -48.50 28.65
C ASN A 1132 -1.76 -49.36 27.55
N ILE A 1133 -2.57 -48.74 26.68
CA ILE A 1133 -3.24 -49.36 25.52
C ILE A 1133 -2.32 -49.37 24.27
N SER A 1134 -1.00 -49.30 24.45
CA SER A 1134 -0.02 -49.46 23.35
C SER A 1134 -0.09 -50.82 22.62
N TRP A 1135 -0.77 -51.82 23.21
CA TRP A 1135 -0.95 -53.13 22.58
C TRP A 1135 -2.16 -53.21 21.63
N LEU A 1136 -3.18 -52.36 21.80
CA LEU A 1136 -4.36 -52.32 20.92
C LEU A 1136 -4.05 -51.57 19.61
N TRP A 1137 -3.23 -50.52 19.67
CA TRP A 1137 -2.71 -49.82 18.49
C TRP A 1137 -1.75 -50.69 17.66
N ARG A 1138 -0.98 -51.59 18.30
CA ARG A 1138 -0.19 -52.61 17.59
C ARG A 1138 -1.05 -53.71 16.97
N LEU A 1139 -2.18 -54.07 17.56
CA LEU A 1139 -3.14 -55.02 16.99
C LEU A 1139 -3.89 -54.41 15.78
N ILE A 1140 -4.23 -53.11 15.84
CA ILE A 1140 -4.83 -52.34 14.74
C ILE A 1140 -3.82 -52.12 13.60
N ALA A 1141 -2.53 -51.91 13.91
CA ALA A 1141 -1.46 -51.84 12.91
C ALA A 1141 -1.18 -53.18 12.22
N VAL A 1142 -1.35 -54.31 12.92
CA VAL A 1142 -1.25 -55.67 12.36
C VAL A 1142 -2.49 -56.02 11.52
N ILE A 1143 -3.69 -55.58 11.93
CA ILE A 1143 -4.93 -55.74 11.14
C ILE A 1143 -4.89 -54.86 9.88
N ARG A 1144 -4.38 -53.62 9.95
CA ARG A 1144 -4.15 -52.74 8.79
C ARG A 1144 -3.13 -53.32 7.78
N LYS A 1145 -2.07 -53.98 8.24
CA LYS A 1145 -1.08 -54.67 7.37
C LYS A 1145 -1.58 -55.95 6.71
N VAL A 1146 -2.65 -56.57 7.23
CA VAL A 1146 -3.27 -57.77 6.63
C VAL A 1146 -4.29 -57.41 5.55
N PHE A 1147 -4.78 -56.16 5.52
CA PHE A 1147 -5.72 -55.66 4.50
C PHE A 1147 -5.08 -54.80 3.39
N SER A 1148 -3.78 -54.49 3.44
CA SER A 1148 -3.08 -53.65 2.45
C SER A 1148 -2.23 -54.41 1.41
N PHE A 1149 -2.60 -55.64 1.04
CA PHE A 1149 -1.98 -56.37 -0.08
C PHE A 1149 -3.04 -56.87 -1.07
N ALA A 1150 -3.70 -55.93 -1.75
CA ALA A 1150 -4.19 -56.04 -3.14
C ALA A 1150 -5.00 -54.77 -3.47
N PHE A 1151 -4.24 -53.67 -3.58
CA PHE A 1151 -4.56 -52.31 -4.03
C PHE A 1151 -5.64 -51.54 -3.28
#